data_AF-A0AA48LFW4-F1
#
_entry.id   AF-A0AA48LFW4-F1
#
_cell.length_a   1.000
_cell.length_b   1.000
_cell.length_c   1.000
_cell.angle_alpha   90.00
_cell.angle_beta   90.00
_cell.angle_gamma   90.00
#
_symmetry.space_group_name_H-M   'P 1'
#
loop_
_entity.id
_entity.type
_entity.pdbx_description
1 polymer ?
#
loop_
_entity_poly.entity_id
_entity_poly.type
_entity_poly.pdbx_seq_one_letter_code
_entity_poly.pdbx_strand_id
1 'polypeptide(L)'
;MKELVLAGNPNAGKTTLFNELTGARQSVGNWPGVTVEKKQGKFTYQDENWVVTDLPGTYSLSPYSMEEKIAGDYIVAQNPAVVINIIDASNLERNLYLTLQLLELQQPTVIAMNMMDIVARWQIELNIKKLSEKLGVPIIPISASQAEGLEELRQAVSEVSKDPSIGMGNPLTFSKEIEALIQKLMIDYKLEDGGHRARWQAIRIIEEDLDVCDALGVEIEHLYDHQRTEITHLRYRYIHDLIDRVMKRPDRFESMTEKADKMLMHPWFGLPIFGFFMFLVFKLTFSLGGLFAGPVEGFFGWLSMNVGSILTNLHVAEWMISLITDGVIAGVGGVLVFLPNIAFLFLALAILEDSGYMARVAFIMDRFMRKVGLSGKAFIPLLMGFGCSVPAVMATRSLESDRDRKAAMMMIPFMSCGARMPIYMLFSSIFFPGREAIVTFFLYFLGILVAVLMGTIFKDTLFKGSGDPFIMEMPSYHTPTMKTVGRSVREEVGNYIVKAGTVILAASVVLWGLLNFNMHGMVEMVDSFGAQIGHWIAPIFAPMGFGNWQSSLSLITGIVAKETIVANISIIFGMGEAAGQAALNGDTSSMLTGIQAAFPLAAAFAFLIFSLLYTPCVATLAVIKRETKSWRWMFFSASYTFAVAWIYAVTGYALASRFSVGISGFALAVGTMGLIGLRTHQKSRKEEFEWEQS
;
A
#
# COMPACT_ATOMS: atom_id res chain seq x y z
N MET A 1 27.91 32.79 2.01
CA MET A 1 27.16 31.97 1.05
C MET A 1 25.71 32.40 1.18
N LYS A 2 25.05 32.73 0.07
CA LYS A 2 23.62 33.10 0.08
C LYS A 2 22.79 31.82 0.06
N GLU A 3 21.71 31.79 0.83
CA GLU A 3 20.79 30.66 0.86
C GLU A 3 19.66 30.86 -0.15
N LEU A 4 19.46 29.86 -0.99
CA LEU A 4 18.42 29.77 -2.00
C LEU A 4 17.54 28.55 -1.67
N VAL A 5 16.23 28.72 -1.72
CA VAL A 5 15.30 27.65 -1.40
C VAL A 5 14.43 27.33 -2.61
N LEU A 6 14.28 26.05 -2.94
CA LEU A 6 13.33 25.60 -3.96
C LEU A 6 12.04 25.16 -3.28
N ALA A 7 10.94 25.83 -3.60
CA ALA A 7 9.58 25.50 -3.17
C ALA A 7 8.72 25.19 -4.40
N GLY A 8 7.68 24.37 -4.23
CA GLY A 8 6.76 24.04 -5.31
C GLY A 8 5.95 22.79 -5.02
N ASN A 9 4.88 22.59 -5.78
CA ASN A 9 4.03 21.42 -5.64
C ASN A 9 4.80 20.13 -5.99
N PRO A 10 4.39 18.97 -5.43
CA PRO A 10 4.83 17.67 -5.92
C PRO A 10 4.67 17.58 -7.45
N ASN A 11 5.65 16.96 -8.10
CA ASN A 11 5.71 16.77 -9.56
C ASN A 11 5.80 18.05 -10.42
N ALA A 12 5.95 19.26 -9.85
CA ALA A 12 6.18 20.48 -10.63
C ALA A 12 7.54 20.56 -11.35
N GLY A 13 8.37 19.50 -11.26
CA GLY A 13 9.71 19.43 -11.84
C GLY A 13 10.82 19.99 -10.95
N LYS A 14 10.56 20.17 -9.65
CA LYS A 14 11.51 20.67 -8.65
C LYS A 14 12.83 19.89 -8.59
N THR A 15 12.76 18.57 -8.50
CA THR A 15 13.96 17.70 -8.47
C THR A 15 14.78 17.83 -9.77
N THR A 16 14.11 17.99 -10.92
CA THR A 16 14.76 18.19 -12.20
C THR A 16 15.52 19.51 -12.21
N LEU A 17 14.86 20.61 -11.81
CA LEU A 17 15.51 21.92 -11.72
C LEU A 17 16.67 21.94 -10.72
N PHE A 18 16.52 21.27 -9.57
CA PHE A 18 17.59 21.14 -8.57
C PHE A 18 18.84 20.48 -9.15
N ASN A 19 18.67 19.40 -9.92
CA ASN A 19 19.79 18.71 -10.56
C ASN A 19 20.47 19.59 -11.62
N GLU A 20 19.70 20.32 -12.43
CA GLU A 20 20.25 21.23 -13.45
C GLU A 20 21.00 22.42 -12.84
N LEU A 21 20.57 22.92 -11.67
CA LEU A 21 21.25 24.02 -10.98
C LEU A 21 22.54 23.57 -10.28
N THR A 22 22.55 22.37 -9.68
CA THR A 22 23.63 21.93 -8.78
C THR A 22 24.60 20.91 -9.41
N GLY A 23 24.19 20.24 -10.48
CA GLY A 23 24.95 19.18 -11.15
C GLY A 23 25.38 18.08 -10.18
N ALA A 24 26.67 17.74 -10.19
CA ALA A 24 27.25 16.72 -9.32
C ALA A 24 27.52 17.19 -7.87
N ARG A 25 27.35 18.48 -7.55
CA ARG A 25 27.73 19.07 -6.26
C ARG A 25 26.56 19.10 -5.28
N GLN A 26 26.00 17.93 -4.99
CA GLN A 26 24.86 17.75 -4.10
C GLN A 26 25.15 16.73 -2.99
N SER A 27 24.53 16.93 -1.83
CA SER A 27 24.53 16.03 -0.68
C SER A 27 23.10 15.72 -0.27
N VAL A 28 22.85 14.45 0.05
CA VAL A 28 21.55 13.98 0.54
C VAL A 28 21.70 13.57 2.00
N GLY A 29 20.86 14.14 2.87
CA GLY A 29 20.75 13.79 4.29
C GLY A 29 19.28 13.67 4.68
N ASN A 30 19.00 13.75 5.99
CA ASN A 30 17.63 13.79 6.51
C ASN A 30 17.38 15.13 7.20
N TRP A 31 16.13 15.58 7.16
CA TRP A 31 15.68 16.70 7.98
C TRP A 31 15.80 16.35 9.49
N PRO A 32 16.18 17.30 10.36
CA PRO A 32 16.37 17.02 11.79
C PRO A 32 15.12 16.39 12.43
N GLY A 33 15.30 15.25 13.11
CA GLY A 33 14.23 14.58 13.87
C GLY A 33 13.21 13.79 13.06
N VAL A 34 13.35 13.70 11.72
CA VAL A 34 12.38 13.03 10.85
C VAL A 34 13.06 12.17 9.76
N THR A 35 12.28 11.31 9.10
CA THR A 35 12.77 10.43 8.01
C THR A 35 12.64 11.05 6.62
N VAL A 36 12.33 12.35 6.52
CA VAL A 36 12.18 13.06 5.24
C VAL A 36 13.56 13.39 4.69
N GLU A 37 13.82 13.08 3.43
CA GLU A 37 15.10 13.37 2.76
C GLU A 37 15.30 14.89 2.61
N LYS A 38 16.52 15.35 2.91
CA LYS A 38 16.97 16.73 2.70
C LYS A 38 18.04 16.74 1.62
N LYS A 39 17.79 17.43 0.51
CA LYS A 39 18.78 17.63 -0.55
C LYS A 39 19.32 19.04 -0.50
N GLN A 40 20.65 19.15 -0.51
CA GLN A 40 21.35 20.42 -0.56
C GLN A 40 22.45 20.37 -1.62
N GLY A 41 22.62 21.45 -2.35
CA GLY A 41 23.68 21.56 -3.36
C GLY A 41 24.30 22.95 -3.38
N LYS A 42 25.41 23.08 -4.09
CA LYS A 42 26.14 24.34 -4.21
C LYS A 42 26.39 24.68 -5.66
N PHE A 43 26.16 25.93 -6.03
CA PHE A 43 26.57 26.47 -7.32
C PHE A 43 27.16 27.88 -7.15
N THR A 44 27.89 28.32 -8.17
CA THR A 44 28.51 29.65 -8.21
C THR A 44 27.98 30.39 -9.44
N TYR A 45 27.57 31.64 -9.26
CA TYR A 45 27.05 32.49 -10.31
C TYR A 45 27.55 33.92 -10.14
N GLN A 46 28.18 34.51 -11.17
CA GLN A 46 28.74 35.87 -11.13
C GLN A 46 29.56 36.15 -9.84
N ASP A 47 30.49 35.26 -9.50
CA ASP A 47 31.34 35.29 -8.29
C ASP A 47 30.59 35.17 -6.93
N GLU A 48 29.28 34.93 -6.94
CA GLU A 48 28.49 34.63 -5.75
C GLU A 48 28.35 33.13 -5.52
N ASN A 49 28.59 32.69 -4.28
CA ASN A 49 28.42 31.29 -3.88
C ASN A 49 27.06 31.06 -3.23
N TRP A 50 26.28 30.18 -3.85
CA TRP A 50 24.91 29.84 -3.48
C TRP A 50 24.84 28.45 -2.85
N VAL A 51 24.03 28.33 -1.80
CA VAL A 51 23.60 27.04 -1.24
C VAL A 51 22.13 26.89 -1.56
N VAL A 52 21.79 25.84 -2.30
CA VAL A 52 20.41 25.52 -2.69
C VAL A 52 19.90 24.42 -1.79
N THR A 53 18.80 24.68 -1.11
CA THR A 53 18.07 23.67 -0.34
C THR A 53 16.78 23.33 -1.07
N ASP A 54 16.59 22.04 -1.33
CA ASP A 54 15.35 21.51 -1.90
C ASP A 54 14.35 21.23 -0.77
N LEU A 55 13.20 21.92 -0.76
CA LEU A 55 12.14 21.61 0.20
C LEU A 55 11.36 20.38 -0.23
N PRO A 56 10.68 19.69 0.71
CA PRO A 56 9.62 18.74 0.35
C PRO A 56 8.60 19.39 -0.60
N GLY A 57 8.02 18.61 -1.51
CA GLY A 57 6.96 19.13 -2.39
C GLY A 57 5.68 19.34 -1.58
N THR A 58 5.10 20.53 -1.62
CA THR A 58 3.97 20.90 -0.75
C THR A 58 2.89 21.61 -1.55
N TYR A 59 1.61 21.44 -1.17
CA TYR A 59 0.50 22.18 -1.81
C TYR A 59 0.13 23.43 -1.02
N SER A 60 0.41 23.41 0.29
CA SER A 60 0.18 24.50 1.21
C SER A 60 1.37 24.64 2.15
N LEU A 61 1.49 25.79 2.80
CA LEU A 61 2.36 25.99 3.96
C LEU A 61 1.62 25.75 5.29
N SER A 62 0.37 25.27 5.22
CA SER A 62 -0.39 24.85 6.40
C SER A 62 0.10 23.48 6.90
N PRO A 63 0.21 23.24 8.21
CA PRO A 63 0.86 22.06 8.78
C PRO A 63 -0.04 20.80 8.80
N TYR A 64 -0.68 20.45 7.67
CA TYR A 64 -1.49 19.22 7.59
C TYR A 64 -0.63 17.96 7.45
N SER A 65 0.51 18.08 6.78
CA SER A 65 1.51 17.02 6.65
C SER A 65 2.86 17.43 7.24
N MET A 66 3.66 16.43 7.60
CA MET A 66 5.02 16.66 8.09
C MET A 66 5.88 17.40 7.05
N GLU A 67 5.65 17.15 5.77
CA GLU A 67 6.36 17.80 4.65
C GLU A 67 6.01 19.28 4.54
N GLU A 68 4.73 19.63 4.67
CA GLU A 68 4.25 21.02 4.67
C GLU A 68 4.77 21.81 5.87
N LYS A 69 4.75 21.19 7.06
CA LYS A 69 5.33 21.77 8.26
C LYS A 69 6.83 22.03 8.10
N ILE A 70 7.60 21.07 7.59
CA ILE A 70 9.04 21.25 7.34
C ILE A 70 9.28 22.39 6.35
N ALA A 71 8.51 22.47 5.26
CA ALA A 71 8.67 23.52 4.26
C ALA A 71 8.38 24.92 4.84
N GLY A 72 7.27 25.07 5.56
CA GLY A 72 6.90 26.31 6.23
C GLY A 72 7.93 26.75 7.28
N ASP A 73 8.24 25.86 8.23
CA ASP A 73 9.18 26.13 9.32
C ASP A 73 10.57 26.50 8.79
N TYR A 74 11.03 25.82 7.73
CA TYR A 74 12.36 26.09 7.18
C TYR A 74 12.46 27.48 6.56
N ILE A 75 11.45 27.88 5.77
CA ILE A 75 11.44 29.21 5.15
C ILE A 75 11.43 30.30 6.22
N VAL A 76 10.60 30.13 7.25
CA VAL A 76 10.47 31.10 8.35
C VAL A 76 11.72 31.16 9.23
N ALA A 77 12.37 30.01 9.49
CA ALA A 77 13.54 29.92 10.36
C ALA A 77 14.84 30.35 9.69
N GLN A 78 15.09 29.94 8.44
CA GLN A 78 16.33 30.27 7.74
C GLN A 78 16.32 31.65 7.08
N ASN A 79 15.13 32.20 6.81
CA ASN A 79 14.95 33.50 6.15
C ASN A 79 15.83 33.61 4.87
N PRO A 80 15.55 32.78 3.86
CA PRO A 80 16.42 32.65 2.68
C PRO A 80 16.55 33.95 1.89
N ALA A 81 17.66 34.11 1.17
CA ALA A 81 17.88 35.31 0.36
C ALA A 81 16.88 35.39 -0.81
N VAL A 82 16.53 34.25 -1.40
CA VAL A 82 15.51 34.11 -2.45
C VAL A 82 14.84 32.74 -2.33
N VAL A 83 13.53 32.70 -2.59
CA VAL A 83 12.76 31.47 -2.83
C VAL A 83 12.48 31.35 -4.33
N ILE A 84 12.90 30.25 -4.95
CA ILE A 84 12.43 29.88 -6.28
C ILE A 84 11.17 29.06 -6.10
N ASN A 85 10.03 29.64 -6.47
CA ASN A 85 8.75 28.96 -6.48
C ASN A 85 8.51 28.33 -7.86
N ILE A 86 8.48 27.02 -7.92
CA ILE A 86 8.41 26.24 -9.15
C ILE A 86 6.96 25.86 -9.39
N ILE A 87 6.41 26.37 -10.49
CA ILE A 87 5.01 26.20 -10.86
C ILE A 87 4.92 25.39 -12.13
N ASP A 88 4.09 24.34 -12.13
CA ASP A 88 3.68 23.66 -13.37
C ASP A 88 2.70 24.54 -14.16
N ALA A 89 3.14 25.03 -15.32
CA ALA A 89 2.36 25.89 -16.20
C ALA A 89 1.13 25.19 -16.82
N SER A 90 1.12 23.85 -16.86
CA SER A 90 -0.03 23.07 -17.30
C SER A 90 -1.15 23.02 -16.25
N ASN A 91 -0.83 23.25 -14.98
CA ASN A 91 -1.75 23.20 -13.85
C ASN A 91 -1.63 24.41 -12.91
N LEU A 92 -1.73 25.63 -13.48
CA LEU A 92 -1.52 26.90 -12.77
C LEU A 92 -2.36 27.07 -11.50
N GLU A 93 -3.66 26.78 -11.56
CA GLU A 93 -4.62 27.04 -10.46
C GLU A 93 -4.17 26.42 -9.15
N ARG A 94 -3.70 25.18 -9.24
CA ARG A 94 -3.28 24.43 -8.08
C ARG A 94 -1.90 24.83 -7.55
N ASN A 95 -1.03 25.35 -8.40
CA ASN A 95 0.31 25.81 -8.01
C ASN A 95 0.28 27.25 -7.47
N LEU A 96 -0.65 28.07 -7.97
CA LEU A 96 -0.80 29.45 -7.53
C LEU A 96 -1.28 29.55 -6.07
N TYR A 97 -1.88 28.50 -5.50
CA TYR A 97 -2.26 28.49 -4.09
C TYR A 97 -1.05 28.58 -3.16
N LEU A 98 -0.05 27.69 -3.32
CA LEU A 98 1.22 27.78 -2.60
C LEU A 98 1.92 29.12 -2.87
N THR A 99 1.87 29.57 -4.12
CA THR A 99 2.46 30.85 -4.55
C THR A 99 1.92 32.01 -3.73
N LEU A 100 0.59 32.12 -3.56
CA LEU A 100 -0.01 33.18 -2.75
C LEU A 100 0.49 33.14 -1.30
N GLN A 101 0.60 31.96 -0.69
CA GLN A 101 1.08 31.83 0.69
C GLN A 101 2.56 32.22 0.84
N LEU A 102 3.41 31.92 -0.16
CA LEU A 102 4.80 32.38 -0.19
C LEU A 102 4.91 33.90 -0.32
N LEU A 103 4.01 34.51 -1.09
CA LEU A 103 3.92 35.96 -1.24
C LEU A 103 3.36 36.65 0.02
N GLU A 104 2.41 36.02 0.72
CA GLU A 104 1.91 36.47 2.03
C GLU A 104 3.00 36.45 3.11
N LEU A 105 3.94 35.49 3.04
CA LEU A 105 5.14 35.46 3.88
C LEU A 105 6.11 36.62 3.60
N GLN A 106 5.95 37.30 2.45
CA GLN A 106 6.79 38.42 2.01
C GLN A 106 8.26 38.05 1.94
N GLN A 107 8.53 36.81 1.50
CA GLN A 107 9.86 36.32 1.18
C GLN A 107 10.21 36.69 -0.27
N PRO A 108 11.46 37.08 -0.57
CA PRO A 108 11.85 37.44 -1.93
C PRO A 108 11.69 36.24 -2.85
N THR A 109 10.72 36.29 -3.76
CA THR A 109 10.31 35.14 -4.56
C THR A 109 10.53 35.37 -6.05
N VAL A 110 11.07 34.36 -6.73
CA VAL A 110 11.13 34.27 -8.19
C VAL A 110 10.29 33.07 -8.62
N ILE A 111 9.35 33.25 -9.54
CA ILE A 111 8.54 32.14 -10.04
C ILE A 111 9.24 31.52 -11.25
N ALA A 112 9.59 30.24 -11.13
CA ALA A 112 10.02 29.41 -12.24
C ALA A 112 8.80 28.68 -12.82
N MET A 113 8.27 29.17 -13.93
CA MET A 113 7.11 28.60 -14.62
C MET A 113 7.57 27.48 -15.55
N ASN A 114 7.47 26.23 -15.06
CA ASN A 114 8.00 25.03 -15.70
C ASN A 114 6.97 24.33 -16.59
N MET A 115 7.43 23.35 -17.38
CA MET A 115 6.62 22.56 -18.33
C MET A 115 6.07 23.37 -19.51
N MET A 116 6.83 24.38 -19.97
CA MET A 116 6.45 25.18 -21.14
C MET A 116 6.37 24.35 -22.44
N ASP A 117 7.05 23.20 -22.50
CA ASP A 117 6.93 22.24 -23.60
C ASP A 117 5.55 21.58 -23.66
N ILE A 118 4.92 21.33 -22.51
CA ILE A 118 3.54 20.82 -22.41
C ILE A 118 2.55 21.91 -22.80
N VAL A 119 2.73 23.13 -22.29
CA VAL A 119 1.91 24.31 -22.64
C VAL A 119 1.89 24.52 -24.16
N ALA A 120 3.05 24.45 -24.81
CA ALA A 120 3.18 24.56 -26.26
C ALA A 120 2.46 23.41 -26.99
N ARG A 121 2.61 22.17 -26.51
CA ARG A 121 1.95 20.99 -27.08
C ARG A 121 0.42 21.05 -26.96
N TRP A 122 -0.09 21.59 -25.85
CA TRP A 122 -1.52 21.74 -25.58
C TRP A 122 -2.11 23.05 -26.13
N GLN A 123 -1.29 23.85 -26.82
CA GLN A 123 -1.69 25.14 -27.42
C GLN A 123 -2.37 26.07 -26.39
N ILE A 124 -1.88 26.06 -25.15
CA ILE A 124 -2.36 26.96 -24.10
C ILE A 124 -1.72 28.33 -24.33
N GLU A 125 -2.53 29.38 -24.43
CA GLU A 125 -2.05 30.76 -24.52
C GLU A 125 -1.92 31.34 -23.11
N LEU A 126 -0.71 31.71 -22.70
CA LEU A 126 -0.42 32.21 -21.35
C LEU A 126 0.27 33.58 -21.43
N ASN A 127 -0.33 34.59 -20.82
CA ASN A 127 0.26 35.94 -20.76
C ASN A 127 1.13 36.12 -19.51
N ILE A 128 2.39 35.68 -19.60
CA ILE A 128 3.35 35.71 -18.48
C ILE A 128 3.55 37.13 -17.93
N LYS A 129 3.62 38.16 -18.81
CA LYS A 129 3.84 39.55 -18.40
C LYS A 129 2.72 40.05 -17.48
N LYS A 130 1.46 39.83 -17.90
CA LYS A 130 0.28 40.22 -17.10
C LYS A 130 0.21 39.47 -15.78
N LEU A 131 0.62 38.19 -15.76
CA LEU A 131 0.69 37.41 -14.52
C LEU A 131 1.73 37.99 -13.55
N SER A 132 2.92 38.30 -14.07
CA SER A 132 4.02 38.89 -13.31
C SER A 132 3.64 40.24 -12.71
N GLU A 133 2.99 41.12 -13.50
CA GLU A 133 2.46 42.41 -13.04
C GLU A 133 1.41 42.25 -11.93
N LYS A 134 0.54 41.23 -12.03
CA LYS A 134 -0.54 41.01 -11.06
C LYS A 134 -0.06 40.40 -9.75
N LEU A 135 0.89 39.47 -9.81
CA LEU A 135 1.50 38.87 -8.62
C LEU A 135 2.57 39.77 -7.99
N GLY A 136 3.12 40.73 -8.76
CA GLY A 136 4.15 41.65 -8.30
C GLY A 136 5.50 40.96 -8.10
N VAL A 137 5.78 39.89 -8.85
CA VAL A 137 7.04 39.13 -8.79
C VAL A 137 7.50 38.69 -10.17
N PRO A 138 8.82 38.53 -10.41
CA PRO A 138 9.34 38.06 -11.68
C PRO A 138 8.93 36.61 -11.95
N ILE A 139 8.49 36.35 -13.18
CA ILE A 139 8.08 35.02 -13.65
C ILE A 139 8.93 34.65 -14.86
N ILE A 140 9.70 33.57 -14.73
CA ILE A 140 10.60 33.09 -15.77
C ILE A 140 10.04 31.78 -16.35
N PRO A 141 9.70 31.72 -17.65
CA PRO A 141 9.31 30.49 -18.32
C PRO A 141 10.52 29.58 -18.49
N ILE A 142 10.41 28.32 -18.07
CA ILE A 142 11.47 27.32 -18.19
C ILE A 142 10.94 25.98 -18.71
N SER A 143 11.86 25.18 -19.24
CA SER A 143 11.65 23.75 -19.49
C SER A 143 12.81 22.99 -18.87
N ALA A 144 12.66 22.58 -17.61
CA ALA A 144 13.75 21.95 -16.84
C ALA A 144 14.24 20.64 -17.48
N SER A 145 13.35 19.90 -18.17
CA SER A 145 13.70 18.65 -18.88
C SER A 145 14.53 18.88 -20.14
N GLN A 146 14.43 20.08 -20.74
CA GLN A 146 15.15 20.48 -21.96
C GLN A 146 16.28 21.48 -21.68
N ALA A 147 16.51 21.82 -20.40
CA ALA A 147 17.46 22.82 -19.94
C ALA A 147 17.28 24.23 -20.55
N GLU A 148 16.04 24.61 -20.89
CA GLU A 148 15.70 25.93 -21.44
C GLU A 148 15.25 26.90 -20.33
N GLY A 149 15.63 28.17 -20.44
CA GLY A 149 15.21 29.24 -19.51
C GLY A 149 16.01 29.34 -18.20
N LEU A 150 17.02 28.48 -18.03
CA LEU A 150 17.78 28.37 -16.77
C LEU A 150 18.71 29.55 -16.50
N GLU A 151 19.24 30.17 -17.55
CA GLU A 151 20.17 31.29 -17.41
C GLU A 151 19.41 32.57 -17.06
N GLU A 152 18.25 32.80 -17.68
CA GLU A 152 17.33 33.88 -17.31
C GLU A 152 16.86 33.74 -15.86
N LEU A 153 16.62 32.50 -15.41
CA LEU A 153 16.24 32.22 -14.03
C LEU A 153 17.36 32.59 -13.04
N ARG A 154 18.62 32.22 -13.34
CA ARG A 154 19.78 32.59 -12.51
C ARG A 154 19.97 34.10 -12.43
N GLN A 155 19.77 34.80 -13.55
CA GLN A 155 19.83 36.26 -13.58
C GLN A 155 18.74 36.87 -12.68
N ALA A 156 17.48 36.45 -12.81
CA ALA A 156 16.38 36.95 -12.00
C ALA A 156 16.60 36.72 -10.49
N VAL A 157 17.16 35.57 -10.11
CA VAL A 157 17.51 35.25 -8.72
C VAL A 157 18.61 36.19 -8.20
N SER A 158 19.63 36.47 -9.00
CA SER A 158 20.69 37.42 -8.64
C SER A 158 20.15 38.84 -8.46
N GLU A 159 19.22 39.27 -9.31
CA GLU A 159 18.57 40.59 -9.24
C GLU A 159 17.69 40.73 -7.99
N VAL A 160 16.78 39.77 -7.74
CA VAL A 160 15.91 39.77 -6.54
C VAL A 160 16.74 39.65 -5.26
N SER A 161 17.87 38.95 -5.28
CA SER A 161 18.76 38.91 -4.13
C SER A 161 19.43 40.24 -3.80
N LYS A 162 19.67 41.09 -4.81
CA LYS A 162 20.27 42.42 -4.62
C LYS A 162 19.22 43.44 -4.20
N ASP A 163 18.03 43.34 -4.77
CA ASP A 163 16.86 44.15 -4.41
C ASP A 163 15.66 43.23 -4.09
N PRO A 164 15.48 42.86 -2.82
CA PRO A 164 14.39 41.99 -2.37
C PRO A 164 12.99 42.50 -2.71
N SER A 165 12.82 43.82 -2.86
CA SER A 165 11.50 44.44 -3.10
C SER A 165 10.87 43.98 -4.42
N ILE A 166 11.69 43.61 -5.40
CA ILE A 166 11.27 43.08 -6.70
C ILE A 166 10.53 41.74 -6.56
N GLY A 167 10.88 40.95 -5.54
CA GLY A 167 10.32 39.62 -5.29
C GLY A 167 9.28 39.56 -4.16
N MET A 168 8.90 40.68 -3.56
CA MET A 168 7.99 40.75 -2.40
C MET A 168 6.59 41.25 -2.78
N GLY A 169 6.02 40.71 -3.85
CA GLY A 169 4.65 41.05 -4.25
C GLY A 169 3.62 40.68 -3.17
N ASN A 170 2.60 41.52 -2.95
CA ASN A 170 1.45 41.21 -2.08
C ASN A 170 0.13 41.35 -2.86
N PRO A 171 -0.27 40.34 -3.63
CA PRO A 171 -1.39 40.46 -4.56
C PRO A 171 -2.78 40.44 -3.90
N LEU A 172 -2.90 39.98 -2.65
CA LEU A 172 -4.18 39.64 -2.04
C LEU A 172 -4.56 40.60 -0.92
N THR A 173 -5.72 41.24 -1.08
CA THR A 173 -6.40 41.99 -0.02
C THR A 173 -7.70 41.27 0.31
N PHE A 174 -7.93 40.97 1.58
CA PHE A 174 -9.11 40.23 2.03
C PHE A 174 -10.33 41.16 2.15
N SER A 175 -11.48 40.58 2.56
CA SER A 175 -12.68 41.36 2.87
C SER A 175 -12.41 42.36 4.00
N LYS A 176 -13.17 43.47 4.05
CA LYS A 176 -12.99 44.51 5.08
C LYS A 176 -13.07 43.96 6.51
N GLU A 177 -13.88 42.92 6.71
CA GLU A 177 -14.08 42.24 7.98
C GLU A 177 -12.82 41.46 8.40
N ILE A 178 -12.25 40.66 7.48
CA ILE A 178 -11.01 39.93 7.72
C ILE A 178 -9.83 40.90 7.91
N GLU A 179 -9.73 41.95 7.11
CA GLU A 179 -8.65 42.94 7.25
C GLU A 179 -8.70 43.67 8.61
N ALA A 180 -9.91 44.02 9.08
CA ALA A 180 -10.08 44.60 10.41
C ALA A 180 -9.68 43.60 11.52
N LEU A 181 -10.00 42.31 11.34
CA LEU A 181 -9.61 41.26 12.27
C LEU A 181 -8.09 41.06 12.30
N ILE A 182 -7.42 41.04 11.14
CA ILE A 182 -5.96 40.95 11.03
C ILE A 182 -5.32 42.11 11.80
N GLN A 183 -5.77 43.35 11.58
CA GLN A 183 -5.25 44.52 12.30
C GLN A 183 -5.47 44.41 13.81
N LYS A 184 -6.64 43.94 14.23
CA LYS A 184 -6.95 43.73 15.65
C LYS A 184 -6.01 42.71 16.29
N LEU A 185 -5.81 41.55 15.65
CA LEU A 185 -4.91 40.50 16.14
C LEU A 185 -3.45 40.94 16.22
N MET A 186 -2.99 41.75 15.25
CA MET A 186 -1.64 42.34 15.30
C MET A 186 -1.44 43.21 16.54
N ILE A 187 -2.46 43.95 16.97
CA ILE A 187 -2.43 44.81 18.16
C ILE A 187 -2.55 43.98 19.43
N ASP A 188 -3.54 43.09 19.50
CA ASP A 188 -3.88 42.31 20.69
C ASP A 188 -2.70 41.42 21.15
N TYR A 189 -2.00 40.79 20.20
CA TYR A 189 -0.88 39.90 20.47
C TYR A 189 0.50 40.57 20.39
N LYS A 190 0.56 41.89 20.21
CA LYS A 190 1.81 42.68 20.13
C LYS A 190 2.86 42.03 19.23
N LEU A 191 2.44 41.58 18.04
CA LEU A 191 3.32 40.91 17.08
C LEU A 191 4.49 41.85 16.73
N GLU A 192 5.73 41.42 17.00
CA GLU A 192 6.92 42.27 16.87
C GLU A 192 7.18 42.69 15.41
N ASP A 193 7.70 43.92 15.28
CA ASP A 193 7.95 44.70 14.06
C ASP A 193 6.73 44.81 13.14
N GLY A 194 6.15 46.01 13.07
CA GLY A 194 4.98 46.38 12.26
C GLY A 194 5.16 46.30 10.73
N GLY A 195 5.94 45.33 10.25
CA GLY A 195 6.09 44.96 8.86
C GLY A 195 5.27 43.72 8.48
N HIS A 196 5.78 43.01 7.49
CA HIS A 196 5.06 41.97 6.77
C HIS A 196 4.86 40.65 7.55
N ARG A 197 5.78 40.31 8.46
CA ARG A 197 5.73 39.06 9.25
C ARG A 197 4.57 39.04 10.25
N ALA A 198 4.27 40.19 10.85
CA ALA A 198 3.15 40.35 11.77
C ALA A 198 1.80 40.10 11.09
N ARG A 199 1.63 40.56 9.84
CA ARG A 199 0.42 40.28 9.04
C ARG A 199 0.25 38.78 8.78
N TRP A 200 1.32 38.10 8.37
CA TRP A 200 1.28 36.66 8.13
C TRP A 200 0.94 35.86 9.40
N GLN A 201 1.54 36.22 10.54
CA GLN A 201 1.24 35.60 11.83
C GLN A 201 -0.23 35.78 12.21
N ALA A 202 -0.80 36.97 12.00
CA ALA A 202 -2.22 37.21 12.25
C ALA A 202 -3.14 36.35 11.36
N ILE A 203 -2.79 36.17 10.07
CA ILE A 203 -3.52 35.26 9.17
C ILE A 203 -3.44 33.82 9.69
N ARG A 204 -2.27 33.37 10.18
CA ARG A 204 -2.07 32.02 10.73
C ARG A 204 -2.85 31.77 12.01
N ILE A 205 -3.02 32.78 12.86
CA ILE A 205 -3.91 32.71 14.03
C ILE A 205 -5.37 32.47 13.59
N ILE A 206 -5.84 33.18 12.56
CA ILE A 206 -7.20 32.98 12.02
C ILE A 206 -7.36 31.57 11.40
N GLU A 207 -6.30 31.04 10.79
CA GLU A 207 -6.28 29.66 10.28
C GLU A 207 -6.19 28.58 11.36
N GLU A 208 -5.97 28.98 12.63
CA GLU A 208 -5.78 28.09 13.79
C GLU A 208 -4.56 27.18 13.63
N ASP A 209 -3.46 27.73 13.10
CA ASP A 209 -2.18 27.04 12.97
C ASP A 209 -1.57 26.76 14.37
N LEU A 210 -1.60 25.49 14.78
CA LEU A 210 -1.18 25.02 16.11
C LEU A 210 0.21 25.52 16.51
N ASP A 211 1.18 25.47 15.59
CA ASP A 211 2.57 25.82 15.89
C ASP A 211 2.73 27.32 16.13
N VAL A 212 2.01 28.13 15.37
CA VAL A 212 2.02 29.59 15.52
C VAL A 212 1.25 30.00 16.78
N CYS A 213 0.09 29.38 17.04
CA CYS A 213 -0.70 29.63 18.25
C CYS A 213 0.07 29.24 19.52
N ASP A 214 0.72 28.07 19.54
CA ASP A 214 1.55 27.61 20.67
C ASP A 214 2.74 28.55 20.90
N ALA A 215 3.42 28.97 19.82
CA ALA A 215 4.55 29.90 19.92
C ALA A 215 4.15 31.28 20.43
N LEU A 216 2.92 31.72 20.15
CA LEU A 216 2.38 33.03 20.56
C LEU A 216 1.54 32.97 21.84
N GLY A 217 1.29 31.78 22.39
CA GLY A 217 0.47 31.57 23.59
C GLY A 217 -1.02 31.85 23.39
N VAL A 218 -1.55 31.60 22.18
CA VAL A 218 -2.97 31.78 21.84
C VAL A 218 -3.74 30.51 22.18
N GLU A 219 -4.74 30.59 23.06
CA GLU A 219 -5.64 29.46 23.32
C GLU A 219 -6.57 29.23 22.12
N ILE A 220 -6.58 28.00 21.60
CA ILE A 220 -7.36 27.61 20.42
C ILE A 220 -8.74 27.13 20.87
N GLU A 221 -9.77 27.94 20.62
CA GLU A 221 -11.16 27.68 21.03
C GLU A 221 -12.14 27.60 19.84
N HIS A 222 -11.70 27.12 18.67
CA HIS A 222 -12.49 27.08 17.43
C HIS A 222 -13.18 28.42 17.07
N LEU A 223 -12.59 29.53 17.49
CA LEU A 223 -13.21 30.86 17.42
C LEU A 223 -13.40 31.37 15.98
N TYR A 224 -12.67 30.81 15.01
CA TYR A 224 -12.53 31.41 13.68
C TYR A 224 -12.91 30.49 12.50
N ASP A 225 -13.69 29.43 12.73
CA ASP A 225 -13.98 28.43 11.69
C ASP A 225 -14.62 29.03 10.42
N HIS A 226 -15.51 30.02 10.61
CA HIS A 226 -16.13 30.74 9.50
C HIS A 226 -15.12 31.60 8.72
N GLN A 227 -14.27 32.36 9.43
CA GLN A 227 -13.27 33.25 8.84
C GLN A 227 -12.15 32.44 8.14
N ARG A 228 -11.74 31.30 8.69
CA ARG A 228 -10.80 30.36 8.06
C ARG A 228 -11.33 29.87 6.71
N THR A 229 -12.60 29.49 6.69
CA THR A 229 -13.29 29.04 5.47
C THR A 229 -13.38 30.19 4.46
N GLU A 230 -13.69 31.40 4.91
CA GLU A 230 -13.75 32.60 4.06
C GLU A 230 -12.38 32.95 3.44
N ILE A 231 -11.29 32.96 4.22
CA ILE A 231 -9.92 33.19 3.73
C ILE A 231 -9.58 32.20 2.60
N THR A 232 -9.89 30.92 2.83
CA THR A 232 -9.65 29.87 1.84
C THR A 232 -10.44 30.14 0.55
N HIS A 233 -11.73 30.48 0.65
CA HIS A 233 -12.55 30.84 -0.51
C HIS A 233 -12.04 32.08 -1.24
N LEU A 234 -11.57 33.11 -0.53
CA LEU A 234 -11.04 34.34 -1.14
C LEU A 234 -9.75 34.08 -1.92
N ARG A 235 -8.84 33.24 -1.40
CA ARG A 235 -7.65 32.81 -2.14
C ARG A 235 -8.02 32.09 -3.43
N TYR A 236 -8.91 31.11 -3.37
CA TYR A 236 -9.35 30.39 -4.56
C TYR A 236 -10.03 31.30 -5.58
N ARG A 237 -10.91 32.22 -5.14
CA ARG A 237 -11.57 33.19 -6.01
C ARG A 237 -10.54 34.09 -6.71
N TYR A 238 -9.56 34.60 -5.98
CA TYR A 238 -8.50 35.43 -6.55
C TYR A 238 -7.71 34.67 -7.62
N ILE A 239 -7.33 33.42 -7.35
CA ILE A 239 -6.60 32.57 -8.31
C ILE A 239 -7.44 32.35 -9.56
N HIS A 240 -8.73 32.01 -9.39
CA HIS A 240 -9.64 31.76 -10.50
C HIS A 240 -9.79 33.01 -11.40
N ASP A 241 -10.06 34.17 -10.79
CA ASP A 241 -10.17 35.46 -11.48
C ASP A 241 -8.86 35.86 -12.19
N LEU A 242 -7.71 35.53 -11.59
CA LEU A 242 -6.40 35.79 -12.17
C LEU A 242 -6.16 34.91 -13.40
N ILE A 243 -6.47 33.62 -13.31
CA ILE A 243 -6.27 32.66 -14.38
C ILE A 243 -7.14 32.98 -15.58
N ASP A 244 -8.43 33.26 -15.37
CA ASP A 244 -9.37 33.62 -16.45
C ASP A 244 -8.90 34.83 -17.27
N ARG A 245 -8.13 35.73 -16.66
CA ARG A 245 -7.62 36.94 -17.31
C ARG A 245 -6.29 36.75 -18.03
N VAL A 246 -5.57 35.68 -17.74
CA VAL A 246 -4.16 35.49 -18.10
C VAL A 246 -3.95 34.28 -19.00
N MET A 247 -4.80 33.26 -18.88
CA MET A 247 -4.70 32.01 -19.60
C MET A 247 -5.95 31.80 -20.46
N LYS A 248 -5.76 31.45 -21.73
CA LYS A 248 -6.83 30.93 -22.59
C LYS A 248 -6.53 29.47 -22.91
N ARG A 249 -7.53 28.61 -22.68
CA ARG A 249 -7.51 27.20 -23.07
C ARG A 249 -8.35 27.00 -24.33
N PRO A 250 -7.93 26.17 -25.28
CA PRO A 250 -8.79 25.78 -26.40
C PRO A 250 -10.03 25.01 -25.89
N ASP A 251 -11.19 25.23 -26.53
CA ASP A 251 -12.52 24.81 -26.05
C ASP A 251 -12.74 23.29 -25.89
N ARG A 252 -11.85 22.43 -26.38
CA ARG A 252 -11.83 20.99 -26.07
C ARG A 252 -10.60 20.34 -26.69
N PHE A 253 -9.63 19.98 -25.87
CA PHE A 253 -8.71 18.90 -26.19
C PHE A 253 -9.08 17.73 -25.30
N GLU A 254 -10.00 16.86 -25.77
CA GLU A 254 -10.23 15.57 -25.10
C GLU A 254 -8.96 14.74 -25.27
N SER A 255 -8.12 14.76 -24.24
CA SER A 255 -6.91 13.93 -24.21
C SER A 255 -7.32 12.45 -24.31
N MET A 256 -6.46 11.61 -24.89
CA MET A 256 -6.71 10.15 -24.91
C MET A 256 -7.00 9.59 -23.50
N THR A 257 -6.42 10.24 -22.48
CA THR A 257 -6.69 9.98 -21.07
C THR A 257 -8.15 10.18 -20.69
N GLU A 258 -8.76 11.28 -21.12
CA GLU A 258 -10.13 11.65 -20.77
C GLU A 258 -11.17 10.72 -21.39
N LYS A 259 -10.90 10.24 -22.62
CA LYS A 259 -11.72 9.20 -23.27
C LYS A 259 -11.61 7.85 -22.58
N ALA A 260 -10.39 7.44 -22.22
CA ALA A 260 -10.16 6.20 -21.48
C ALA A 260 -10.84 6.26 -20.12
N ASP A 261 -10.72 7.37 -19.40
CA ASP A 261 -11.31 7.59 -18.09
C ASP A 261 -12.86 7.53 -18.13
N LYS A 262 -13.49 8.07 -19.17
CA LYS A 262 -14.95 7.97 -19.35
C LYS A 262 -15.46 6.53 -19.44
N MET A 263 -14.67 5.63 -20.02
CA MET A 263 -15.00 4.20 -20.13
C MET A 263 -14.60 3.44 -18.87
N LEU A 264 -13.38 3.63 -18.39
CA LEU A 264 -12.77 2.87 -17.29
C LEU A 264 -13.35 3.25 -15.93
N MET A 265 -13.76 4.50 -15.72
CA MET A 265 -14.39 4.97 -14.49
C MET A 265 -15.93 5.00 -14.56
N HIS A 266 -16.52 4.39 -15.58
CA HIS A 266 -17.98 4.33 -15.67
C HIS A 266 -18.56 3.58 -14.45
N PRO A 267 -19.60 4.09 -13.77
CA PRO A 267 -20.10 3.50 -12.53
C PRO A 267 -20.55 2.04 -12.64
N TRP A 268 -20.99 1.61 -13.83
CA TRP A 268 -21.43 0.24 -14.10
C TRP A 268 -20.41 -0.62 -14.86
N PHE A 269 -19.60 -0.01 -15.75
CA PHE A 269 -18.66 -0.76 -16.59
C PHE A 269 -17.26 -0.81 -15.98
N GLY A 270 -16.91 0.11 -15.09
CA GLY A 270 -15.60 0.18 -14.46
C GLY A 270 -15.26 -1.06 -13.63
N LEU A 271 -16.20 -1.55 -12.81
CA LEU A 271 -16.01 -2.78 -12.03
C LEU A 271 -15.88 -4.05 -12.90
N PRO A 272 -16.75 -4.30 -13.91
CA PRO A 272 -16.54 -5.39 -14.86
C PRO A 272 -15.23 -5.30 -15.65
N ILE A 273 -14.85 -4.11 -16.13
CA ILE A 273 -13.59 -3.92 -16.86
C ILE A 273 -12.40 -4.22 -15.95
N PHE A 274 -12.44 -3.75 -14.70
CA PHE A 274 -11.45 -4.08 -13.70
C PHE A 274 -11.39 -5.60 -13.45
N GLY A 275 -12.54 -6.26 -13.31
CA GLY A 275 -12.63 -7.72 -13.19
C GLY A 275 -12.02 -8.45 -14.39
N PHE A 276 -12.20 -7.93 -15.61
CA PHE A 276 -11.59 -8.46 -16.83
C PHE A 276 -10.06 -8.32 -16.83
N PHE A 277 -9.53 -7.15 -16.48
CA PHE A 277 -8.08 -6.98 -16.35
C PHE A 277 -7.50 -7.87 -15.24
N MET A 278 -8.21 -8.04 -14.13
CA MET A 278 -7.76 -8.94 -13.08
C MET A 278 -7.81 -10.40 -13.48
N PHE A 279 -8.83 -10.81 -14.23
CA PHE A 279 -8.84 -12.12 -14.87
C PHE A 279 -7.62 -12.31 -15.78
N LEU A 280 -7.25 -11.31 -16.58
CA LEU A 280 -6.06 -11.35 -17.43
C LEU A 280 -4.78 -11.48 -16.61
N VAL A 281 -4.63 -10.70 -15.53
CA VAL A 281 -3.50 -10.76 -14.60
C VAL A 281 -3.35 -12.17 -14.02
N PHE A 282 -4.42 -12.74 -13.46
CA PHE A 282 -4.36 -14.08 -12.87
C PHE A 282 -4.16 -15.17 -13.91
N LYS A 283 -4.81 -15.08 -15.07
CA LYS A 283 -4.63 -16.01 -16.17
C LYS A 283 -3.18 -16.03 -16.66
N LEU A 284 -2.58 -14.85 -16.86
CA LEU A 284 -1.18 -14.71 -17.24
C LEU A 284 -0.27 -15.29 -16.16
N THR A 285 -0.51 -14.92 -14.90
CA THR A 285 0.28 -15.35 -13.74
C THR A 285 0.34 -16.87 -13.63
N PHE A 286 -0.81 -17.56 -13.58
CA PHE A 286 -0.83 -19.00 -13.36
C PHE A 286 -0.55 -19.79 -14.64
N SER A 287 -0.93 -19.29 -15.82
CA SER A 287 -0.62 -19.98 -17.08
C SER A 287 0.87 -19.92 -17.39
N LEU A 288 1.48 -18.73 -17.38
CA LEU A 288 2.89 -18.59 -17.71
C LEU A 288 3.74 -19.05 -16.54
N GLY A 289 3.42 -18.62 -15.32
CA GLY A 289 4.18 -19.04 -14.15
C GLY A 289 4.15 -20.55 -13.92
N GLY A 290 3.00 -21.22 -14.15
CA GLY A 290 2.90 -22.67 -14.08
C GLY A 290 3.77 -23.40 -15.10
N LEU A 291 3.89 -22.86 -16.32
CA LEU A 291 4.76 -23.40 -17.36
C LEU A 291 6.23 -23.43 -16.93
N PHE A 292 6.67 -22.44 -16.16
CA PHE A 292 8.04 -22.37 -15.62
C PHE A 292 8.21 -23.05 -14.26
N ALA A 293 7.16 -23.17 -13.45
CA ALA A 293 7.22 -23.79 -12.12
C ALA A 293 7.53 -25.29 -12.19
N GLY A 294 6.91 -26.03 -13.13
CA GLY A 294 7.12 -27.47 -13.28
C GLY A 294 8.58 -27.88 -13.55
N PRO A 295 9.28 -27.24 -14.52
CA PRO A 295 10.71 -27.49 -14.74
C PRO A 295 11.59 -27.19 -13.52
N VAL A 296 11.25 -26.15 -12.73
CA VAL A 296 11.98 -25.83 -11.50
C VAL A 296 11.79 -26.93 -10.46
N GLU A 297 10.57 -27.41 -10.27
CA GLU A 297 10.27 -28.53 -9.36
C GLU A 297 11.02 -29.80 -9.79
N GLY A 298 10.99 -30.13 -11.08
CA GLY A 298 11.73 -31.27 -11.64
C GLY A 298 13.25 -31.14 -11.45
N PHE A 299 13.81 -29.94 -11.58
CA PHE A 299 15.23 -29.68 -11.33
C PHE A 299 15.61 -29.94 -9.87
N PHE A 300 14.81 -29.47 -8.90
CA PHE A 300 15.07 -29.71 -7.48
C PHE A 300 14.87 -31.16 -7.07
N GLY A 301 13.90 -31.86 -7.67
CA GLY A 301 13.73 -33.31 -7.50
C GLY A 301 14.93 -34.10 -8.02
N TRP A 302 15.40 -33.77 -9.23
CA TRP A 302 16.62 -34.34 -9.80
C TRP A 302 17.85 -34.05 -8.93
N LEU A 303 18.01 -32.82 -8.46
CA LEU A 303 19.11 -32.42 -7.60
C LEU A 303 19.10 -33.20 -6.28
N SER A 304 17.94 -33.32 -5.65
CA SER A 304 17.76 -34.09 -4.40
C SER A 304 18.16 -35.55 -4.58
N MET A 305 17.70 -36.20 -5.66
CA MET A 305 18.02 -37.60 -5.94
C MET A 305 19.51 -37.83 -6.21
N ASN A 306 20.16 -36.95 -6.97
CA ASN A 306 21.58 -37.08 -7.28
C ASN A 306 22.45 -36.82 -6.04
N VAL A 307 22.16 -35.76 -5.28
CA VAL A 307 22.88 -35.46 -4.04
C VAL A 307 22.69 -36.60 -3.02
N GLY A 308 21.46 -37.11 -2.87
CA GLY A 308 21.18 -38.28 -2.03
C GLY A 308 22.02 -39.49 -2.44
N SER A 309 22.03 -39.83 -3.73
CA SER A 309 22.81 -40.96 -4.26
C SER A 309 24.32 -40.81 -4.01
N ILE A 310 24.87 -39.61 -4.22
CA ILE A 310 26.29 -39.31 -3.97
C ILE A 310 26.63 -39.45 -2.49
N LEU A 311 25.79 -38.92 -1.59
CA LEU A 311 26.04 -38.98 -0.15
C LEU A 311 25.92 -40.41 0.40
N THR A 312 24.97 -41.21 -0.13
CA THR A 312 24.86 -42.63 0.22
C THR A 312 26.10 -43.40 -0.22
N ASN A 313 26.64 -43.14 -1.41
CA ASN A 313 27.89 -43.76 -1.88
C ASN A 313 29.10 -43.37 -1.03
N LEU A 314 29.09 -42.17 -0.44
CA LEU A 314 30.11 -41.68 0.49
C LEU A 314 29.93 -42.20 1.93
N HIS A 315 28.97 -43.09 2.19
CA HIS A 315 28.65 -43.64 3.52
C HIS A 315 28.38 -42.55 4.57
N VAL A 316 27.76 -41.46 4.14
CA VAL A 316 27.31 -40.38 5.03
C VAL A 316 26.15 -40.87 5.90
N ALA A 317 26.07 -40.41 7.15
CA ALA A 317 24.99 -40.78 8.06
C ALA A 317 23.61 -40.42 7.50
N GLU A 318 22.65 -41.34 7.63
CA GLU A 318 21.30 -41.24 7.04
C GLU A 318 20.56 -39.95 7.42
N TRP A 319 20.67 -39.52 8.68
CA TRP A 319 20.08 -38.25 9.14
C TRP A 319 20.65 -37.02 8.43
N MET A 320 21.93 -37.04 8.06
CA MET A 320 22.57 -35.92 7.36
C MET A 320 22.20 -35.92 5.87
N ILE A 321 22.00 -37.11 5.29
CA ILE A 321 21.45 -37.23 3.93
C ILE A 321 20.05 -36.62 3.90
N SER A 322 19.15 -37.05 4.79
CA SER A 322 17.78 -36.53 4.86
C SER A 322 17.72 -35.02 5.17
N LEU A 323 18.61 -34.50 6.04
CA LEU A 323 18.68 -33.06 6.29
C LEU A 323 18.99 -32.28 5.00
N ILE A 324 19.96 -32.76 4.22
CA ILE A 324 20.39 -32.09 3.00
C ILE A 324 19.33 -32.23 1.91
N THR A 325 18.78 -33.42 1.69
CA THR A 325 17.79 -33.68 0.63
C THR A 325 16.41 -33.12 0.97
N ASP A 326 15.87 -33.47 2.13
CA ASP A 326 14.47 -33.20 2.50
C ASP A 326 14.32 -31.92 3.31
N GLY A 327 15.33 -31.55 4.11
CA GLY A 327 15.33 -30.31 4.89
C GLY A 327 15.73 -29.08 4.05
N VAL A 328 16.90 -29.14 3.42
CA VAL A 328 17.52 -28.01 2.72
C VAL A 328 17.11 -27.94 1.26
N ILE A 329 17.38 -28.99 0.46
CA ILE A 329 17.13 -28.96 -1.00
C ILE A 329 15.62 -28.85 -1.27
N ALA A 330 14.79 -29.67 -0.63
CA ALA A 330 13.35 -29.56 -0.79
C ALA A 330 12.78 -28.24 -0.22
N GLY A 331 13.35 -27.73 0.88
CA GLY A 331 12.99 -26.42 1.45
C GLY A 331 13.28 -25.25 0.50
N VAL A 332 14.48 -25.20 -0.08
CA VAL A 332 14.86 -24.21 -1.11
C VAL A 332 14.03 -24.40 -2.38
N GLY A 333 13.80 -25.64 -2.80
CA GLY A 333 12.96 -26.00 -3.94
C GLY A 333 11.55 -25.45 -3.80
N GLY A 334 10.90 -25.66 -2.65
CA GLY A 334 9.55 -25.15 -2.37
C GLY A 334 9.45 -23.63 -2.56
N VAL A 335 10.44 -22.85 -2.08
CA VAL A 335 10.46 -21.39 -2.26
C VAL A 335 10.58 -20.99 -3.73
N LEU A 336 11.49 -21.65 -4.45
CA LEU A 336 11.85 -21.29 -5.82
C LEU A 336 10.83 -21.74 -6.86
N VAL A 337 10.06 -22.80 -6.58
CA VAL A 337 8.96 -23.25 -7.44
C VAL A 337 7.86 -22.20 -7.56
N PHE A 338 7.60 -21.39 -6.52
CA PHE A 338 6.63 -20.28 -6.60
C PHE A 338 7.18 -19.01 -7.25
N LEU A 339 8.50 -18.91 -7.41
CA LEU A 339 9.15 -17.69 -7.90
C LEU A 339 8.65 -17.25 -9.28
N PRO A 340 8.45 -18.15 -10.28
CA PRO A 340 7.95 -17.74 -11.59
C PRO A 340 6.54 -17.13 -11.51
N ASN A 341 5.62 -17.78 -10.77
CA ASN A 341 4.27 -17.25 -10.55
C ASN A 341 4.32 -15.85 -9.93
N ILE A 342 5.13 -15.65 -8.90
CA ILE A 342 5.28 -14.34 -8.24
C ILE A 342 5.87 -13.29 -9.20
N ALA A 343 6.87 -13.66 -10.00
CA ALA A 343 7.49 -12.75 -10.97
C ALA A 343 6.50 -12.29 -12.05
N PHE A 344 5.67 -13.19 -12.59
CA PHE A 344 4.63 -12.83 -13.57
C PHE A 344 3.50 -12.01 -12.95
N LEU A 345 3.13 -12.28 -11.69
CA LEU A 345 2.18 -11.46 -10.95
C LEU A 345 2.69 -10.02 -10.82
N PHE A 346 3.94 -9.84 -10.38
CA PHE A 346 4.54 -8.52 -10.27
C PHE A 346 4.73 -7.84 -11.62
N LEU A 347 5.06 -8.58 -12.67
CA LEU A 347 5.11 -8.04 -14.03
C LEU A 347 3.78 -7.45 -14.45
N ALA A 348 2.69 -8.20 -14.26
CA ALA A 348 1.35 -7.76 -14.64
C ALA A 348 0.89 -6.57 -13.78
N LEU A 349 1.17 -6.57 -12.47
CA LEU A 349 0.85 -5.46 -11.58
C LEU A 349 1.66 -4.20 -11.91
N ALA A 350 2.97 -4.34 -12.17
CA ALA A 350 3.84 -3.23 -12.55
C ALA A 350 3.40 -2.58 -13.86
N ILE A 351 2.86 -3.34 -14.83
CA ILE A 351 2.27 -2.80 -16.06
C ILE A 351 1.00 -1.98 -15.76
N LEU A 352 0.14 -2.44 -14.85
CA LEU A 352 -1.08 -1.72 -14.46
C LEU A 352 -0.78 -0.47 -13.61
N GLU A 353 0.29 -0.50 -12.82
CA GLU A 353 0.76 0.62 -12.02
C GLU A 353 1.44 1.68 -12.89
N ASP A 354 2.42 1.29 -13.71
CA ASP A 354 3.17 2.17 -14.64
C ASP A 354 2.33 2.58 -15.86
N SER A 355 1.06 2.20 -15.96
CA SER A 355 0.12 2.79 -16.93
C SER A 355 -0.79 3.84 -16.30
N GLY A 356 -0.79 3.99 -14.97
CA GLY A 356 -1.70 4.87 -14.24
C GLY A 356 -3.11 4.29 -14.03
N TYR A 357 -3.38 3.05 -14.43
CA TYR A 357 -4.69 2.42 -14.24
C TYR A 357 -5.03 2.20 -12.76
N MET A 358 -4.04 1.88 -11.92
CA MET A 358 -4.23 1.65 -10.48
C MET A 358 -4.88 2.83 -9.74
N ALA A 359 -4.59 4.07 -10.14
CA ALA A 359 -5.22 5.26 -9.56
C ALA A 359 -6.74 5.29 -9.82
N ARG A 360 -7.18 4.87 -11.01
CA ARG A 360 -8.61 4.81 -11.37
C ARG A 360 -9.33 3.68 -10.62
N VAL A 361 -8.67 2.53 -10.51
CA VAL A 361 -9.19 1.42 -9.70
C VAL A 361 -9.39 1.84 -8.26
N ALA A 362 -8.40 2.50 -7.65
CA ALA A 362 -8.51 3.04 -6.30
C ALA A 362 -9.70 4.02 -6.19
N PHE A 363 -9.90 4.90 -7.17
CA PHE A 363 -11.03 5.83 -7.19
C PHE A 363 -12.39 5.12 -7.25
N ILE A 364 -12.56 4.13 -8.15
CA ILE A 364 -13.79 3.34 -8.27
C ILE A 364 -14.09 2.59 -6.97
N MET A 365 -13.04 2.07 -6.33
CA MET A 365 -13.15 1.27 -5.11
C MET A 365 -13.30 2.12 -3.85
N ASP A 366 -13.00 3.42 -3.89
CA ASP A 366 -13.07 4.31 -2.75
C ASP A 366 -14.46 4.32 -2.11
N ARG A 367 -15.53 4.31 -2.92
CA ARG A 367 -16.90 4.25 -2.39
C ARG A 367 -17.15 3.00 -1.53
N PHE A 368 -16.58 1.86 -1.89
CA PHE A 368 -16.72 0.61 -1.13
C PHE A 368 -15.76 0.59 0.05
N MET A 369 -14.51 1.01 -0.14
CA MET A 369 -13.50 1.02 0.90
C MET A 369 -13.85 1.98 2.03
N ARG A 370 -14.43 3.15 1.74
CA ARG A 370 -14.89 4.10 2.77
C ARG A 370 -15.99 3.51 3.67
N LYS A 371 -16.84 2.61 3.16
CA LYS A 371 -17.83 1.88 4.00
C LYS A 371 -17.15 0.93 4.97
N VAL A 372 -16.07 0.27 4.53
CA VAL A 372 -15.20 -0.54 5.40
C VAL A 372 -14.37 0.36 6.32
N GLY A 373 -14.18 1.61 5.88
CA GLY A 373 -13.53 2.67 6.60
C GLY A 373 -12.04 2.87 6.28
N LEU A 374 -11.62 2.41 5.09
CA LEU A 374 -10.28 2.57 4.52
C LEU A 374 -10.35 3.47 3.28
N SER A 375 -9.21 4.01 2.86
CA SER A 375 -9.06 4.68 1.56
C SER A 375 -9.19 3.68 0.39
N GLY A 376 -9.64 4.17 -0.77
CA GLY A 376 -9.63 3.39 -2.01
C GLY A 376 -8.27 2.79 -2.39
N LYS A 377 -7.16 3.44 -2.01
CA LYS A 377 -5.78 2.93 -2.20
C LYS A 377 -5.55 1.60 -1.48
N ALA A 378 -6.17 1.37 -0.32
CA ALA A 378 -6.02 0.13 0.46
C ALA A 378 -6.54 -1.12 -0.26
N PHE A 379 -7.41 -0.94 -1.26
CA PHE A 379 -7.87 -2.04 -2.09
C PHE A 379 -6.75 -2.70 -2.91
N ILE A 380 -5.74 -1.93 -3.32
CA ILE A 380 -4.65 -2.40 -4.19
C ILE A 380 -3.86 -3.55 -3.50
N PRO A 381 -3.34 -3.37 -2.26
CA PRO A 381 -2.72 -4.48 -1.52
C PRO A 381 -3.66 -5.66 -1.26
N LEU A 382 -4.94 -5.41 -0.95
CA LEU A 382 -5.93 -6.47 -0.68
C LEU A 382 -6.13 -7.38 -1.90
N LEU A 383 -6.20 -6.78 -3.09
CA LEU A 383 -6.31 -7.50 -4.35
C LEU A 383 -5.07 -8.36 -4.63
N MET A 384 -3.87 -7.83 -4.36
CA MET A 384 -2.63 -8.62 -4.48
C MET A 384 -2.63 -9.85 -3.56
N GLY A 385 -3.35 -9.79 -2.44
CA GLY A 385 -3.48 -10.88 -1.46
C GLY A 385 -4.04 -12.18 -2.05
N PHE A 386 -4.86 -12.11 -3.11
CA PHE A 386 -5.35 -13.29 -3.84
C PHE A 386 -4.25 -14.00 -4.62
N GLY A 387 -3.16 -13.31 -4.97
CA GLY A 387 -1.96 -13.94 -5.52
C GLY A 387 -1.14 -14.56 -4.40
N CYS A 388 -0.53 -13.70 -3.58
CA CYS A 388 0.24 -14.11 -2.41
C CYS A 388 0.19 -13.03 -1.33
N SER A 389 0.01 -13.44 -0.07
CA SER A 389 -0.06 -12.53 1.07
C SER A 389 1.26 -11.82 1.38
N VAL A 390 2.41 -12.42 1.04
CA VAL A 390 3.75 -11.82 1.26
C VAL A 390 3.93 -10.51 0.49
N PRO A 391 3.83 -10.48 -0.85
CA PRO A 391 3.98 -9.25 -1.62
C PRO A 391 2.83 -8.26 -1.37
N ALA A 392 1.63 -8.77 -1.09
CA ALA A 392 0.49 -7.94 -0.71
C ALA A 392 0.75 -7.14 0.56
N VAL A 393 1.30 -7.77 1.61
CA VAL A 393 1.65 -7.06 2.86
C VAL A 393 2.75 -6.03 2.59
N MET A 394 3.75 -6.34 1.75
CA MET A 394 4.78 -5.36 1.38
C MET A 394 4.20 -4.15 0.62
N ALA A 395 3.25 -4.39 -0.27
CA ALA A 395 2.60 -3.34 -1.05
C ALA A 395 1.80 -2.34 -0.19
N THR A 396 1.43 -2.69 1.04
CA THR A 396 0.78 -1.74 1.96
C THR A 396 1.67 -0.53 2.32
N ARG A 397 2.97 -0.57 2.01
CA ARG A 397 3.88 0.58 2.17
C ARG A 397 3.50 1.79 1.31
N SER A 398 2.74 1.60 0.23
CA SER A 398 2.22 2.71 -0.59
C SER A 398 1.07 3.46 0.06
N LEU A 399 0.54 2.98 1.19
CA LEU A 399 -0.52 3.63 1.93
C LEU A 399 0.07 4.72 2.84
N GLU A 400 -0.37 5.95 2.64
CA GLU A 400 0.09 7.16 3.35
C GLU A 400 -0.27 7.11 4.84
N SER A 401 -1.48 6.65 5.15
CA SER A 401 -1.94 6.52 6.54
C SER A 401 -1.48 5.21 7.18
N ASP A 402 -0.79 5.30 8.32
CA ASP A 402 -0.32 4.12 9.08
C ASP A 402 -1.50 3.26 9.59
N ARG A 403 -2.67 3.88 9.80
CA ARG A 403 -3.92 3.18 10.12
C ARG A 403 -4.38 2.30 8.98
N ASP A 404 -4.53 2.87 7.79
CA ASP A 404 -4.96 2.15 6.59
C ASP A 404 -3.97 1.04 6.26
N ARG A 405 -2.67 1.34 6.39
CA ARG A 405 -1.57 0.39 6.23
C ARG A 405 -1.73 -0.82 7.15
N LYS A 406 -1.83 -0.62 8.46
CA LYS A 406 -1.97 -1.73 9.42
C LYS A 406 -3.29 -2.48 9.25
N ALA A 407 -4.39 -1.79 9.00
CA ALA A 407 -5.68 -2.43 8.79
C ALA A 407 -5.68 -3.32 7.52
N ALA A 408 -5.13 -2.84 6.41
CA ALA A 408 -4.96 -3.62 5.19
C ALA A 408 -4.08 -4.86 5.44
N MET A 409 -2.94 -4.71 6.14
CA MET A 409 -2.08 -5.85 6.53
C MET A 409 -2.83 -6.94 7.29
N MET A 410 -3.78 -6.57 8.17
CA MET A 410 -4.57 -7.52 8.94
C MET A 410 -5.77 -8.12 8.17
N MET A 411 -6.18 -7.50 7.07
CA MET A 411 -7.23 -8.03 6.21
C MET A 411 -6.67 -9.00 5.15
N ILE A 412 -5.45 -8.78 4.66
CA ILE A 412 -4.79 -9.59 3.63
C ILE A 412 -4.77 -11.11 3.93
N PRO A 413 -4.53 -11.60 5.17
CA PRO A 413 -4.52 -13.04 5.48
C PRO A 413 -5.80 -13.80 5.12
N PHE A 414 -6.94 -13.10 5.05
CA PHE A 414 -8.23 -13.71 4.70
C PHE A 414 -8.46 -13.82 3.19
N MET A 415 -7.60 -13.19 2.37
CA MET A 415 -7.62 -13.37 0.91
C MET A 415 -7.08 -14.75 0.57
N SER A 416 -7.80 -15.51 -0.25
CA SER A 416 -7.38 -16.85 -0.68
C SER A 416 -6.26 -16.76 -1.71
N CYS A 417 -5.03 -17.06 -1.27
CA CYS A 417 -3.87 -17.15 -2.14
C CYS A 417 -3.82 -18.50 -2.90
N GLY A 418 -3.06 -18.54 -4.00
CA GLY A 418 -2.94 -19.74 -4.84
C GLY A 418 -2.48 -21.00 -4.09
N ALA A 419 -1.67 -20.86 -3.04
CA ALA A 419 -1.19 -21.98 -2.23
C ALA A 419 -2.28 -22.69 -1.41
N ARG A 420 -3.48 -22.10 -1.26
CA ARG A 420 -4.63 -22.76 -0.63
C ARG A 420 -5.44 -23.62 -1.61
N MET A 421 -5.29 -23.41 -2.92
CA MET A 421 -6.07 -24.12 -3.94
C MET A 421 -5.91 -25.64 -3.90
N PRO A 422 -4.70 -26.22 -3.68
CA PRO A 422 -4.55 -27.67 -3.58
C PRO A 422 -5.41 -28.28 -2.47
N ILE A 423 -5.53 -27.60 -1.32
CA ILE A 423 -6.37 -28.06 -0.20
C ILE A 423 -7.83 -28.06 -0.61
N TYR A 424 -8.29 -26.97 -1.25
CA TYR A 424 -9.68 -26.85 -1.70
C TYR A 424 -10.01 -27.92 -2.73
N MET A 425 -9.15 -28.13 -3.72
CA MET A 425 -9.36 -29.14 -4.77
C MET A 425 -9.36 -30.56 -4.20
N LEU A 426 -8.39 -30.91 -3.34
CA LEU A 426 -8.32 -32.24 -2.74
C LEU A 426 -9.56 -32.57 -1.89
N PHE A 427 -9.92 -31.70 -0.95
CA PHE A 427 -11.06 -31.97 -0.07
C PHE A 427 -12.38 -31.85 -0.81
N SER A 428 -12.50 -30.93 -1.76
CA SER A 428 -13.75 -30.80 -2.52
C SER A 428 -13.99 -31.96 -3.49
N SER A 429 -12.95 -32.52 -4.11
CA SER A 429 -13.10 -33.70 -4.98
C SER A 429 -13.45 -34.97 -4.20
N ILE A 430 -12.90 -35.14 -2.99
CA ILE A 430 -13.16 -36.31 -2.14
C ILE A 430 -14.55 -36.26 -1.48
N PHE A 431 -14.95 -35.09 -0.95
CA PHE A 431 -16.16 -34.97 -0.12
C PHE A 431 -17.36 -34.34 -0.84
N PHE A 432 -17.13 -33.58 -1.92
CA PHE A 432 -18.17 -32.85 -2.64
C PHE A 432 -18.09 -33.07 -4.16
N PRO A 433 -18.08 -34.33 -4.63
CA PRO A 433 -17.93 -34.64 -6.05
C PRO A 433 -19.04 -33.96 -6.88
N GLY A 434 -18.64 -33.33 -7.99
CA GLY A 434 -19.54 -32.57 -8.86
C GLY A 434 -19.98 -31.18 -8.34
N ARG A 435 -19.54 -30.77 -7.14
CA ARG A 435 -19.82 -29.44 -6.55
C ARG A 435 -18.56 -28.65 -6.18
N GLU A 436 -17.39 -29.12 -6.60
CA GLU A 436 -16.07 -28.56 -6.30
C GLU A 436 -15.98 -27.04 -6.55
N ALA A 437 -16.46 -26.60 -7.71
CA ALA A 437 -16.46 -25.19 -8.10
C ALA A 437 -17.32 -24.32 -7.17
N ILE A 438 -18.48 -24.82 -6.73
CA ILE A 438 -19.39 -24.10 -5.84
C ILE A 438 -18.78 -23.97 -4.44
N VAL A 439 -18.17 -25.06 -3.93
CA VAL A 439 -17.49 -25.05 -2.63
C VAL A 439 -16.31 -24.07 -2.65
N THR A 440 -15.49 -24.13 -3.71
CA THR A 440 -14.36 -23.21 -3.88
C THR A 440 -14.81 -21.76 -3.97
N PHE A 441 -15.84 -21.48 -4.79
CA PHE A 441 -16.43 -20.14 -4.89
C PHE A 441 -16.94 -19.63 -3.53
N PHE A 442 -17.62 -20.48 -2.77
CA PHE A 442 -18.09 -20.16 -1.43
C PHE A 442 -16.93 -19.79 -0.49
N LEU A 443 -15.83 -20.55 -0.49
CA LEU A 443 -14.67 -20.26 0.36
C LEU A 443 -14.02 -18.92 -0.01
N TYR A 444 -13.87 -18.62 -1.30
CA TYR A 444 -13.35 -17.33 -1.76
C TYR A 444 -14.24 -16.17 -1.31
N PHE A 445 -15.55 -16.31 -1.48
CA PHE A 445 -16.51 -15.30 -1.07
C PHE A 445 -16.54 -15.11 0.46
N LEU A 446 -16.51 -16.20 1.23
CA LEU A 446 -16.45 -16.17 2.68
C LEU A 446 -15.19 -15.45 3.18
N GLY A 447 -14.03 -15.70 2.57
CA GLY A 447 -12.78 -15.02 2.91
C GLY A 447 -12.88 -13.49 2.75
N ILE A 448 -13.47 -13.02 1.65
CA ILE A 448 -13.72 -11.60 1.40
C ILE A 448 -14.65 -11.00 2.46
N LEU A 449 -15.76 -11.69 2.76
CA LEU A 449 -16.72 -11.22 3.77
C LEU A 449 -16.06 -11.09 5.15
N VAL A 450 -15.27 -12.08 5.56
CA VAL A 450 -14.55 -12.06 6.84
C VAL A 450 -13.49 -10.95 6.85
N ALA A 451 -12.76 -10.75 5.75
CA ALA A 451 -11.82 -9.64 5.62
C ALA A 451 -12.51 -8.29 5.85
N VAL A 452 -13.64 -8.05 5.16
CA VAL A 452 -14.42 -6.82 5.29
C VAL A 452 -14.96 -6.65 6.72
N LEU A 453 -15.50 -7.71 7.31
CA LEU A 453 -15.98 -7.70 8.70
C LEU A 453 -14.84 -7.30 9.66
N MET A 454 -13.68 -7.93 9.56
CA MET A 454 -12.53 -7.61 10.42
C MET A 454 -12.01 -6.19 10.20
N GLY A 455 -12.03 -5.69 8.95
CA GLY A 455 -11.72 -4.30 8.64
C GLY A 455 -12.61 -3.32 9.39
N THR A 456 -13.93 -3.55 9.39
CA THR A 456 -14.87 -2.72 10.17
C THR A 456 -14.64 -2.82 11.67
N ILE A 457 -14.29 -4.00 12.20
CA ILE A 457 -14.04 -4.21 13.63
C ILE A 457 -12.78 -3.47 14.10
N PHE A 458 -11.67 -3.60 13.37
CA PHE A 458 -10.39 -3.00 13.76
C PHE A 458 -10.38 -1.49 13.70
N LYS A 459 -11.17 -0.91 12.80
CA LYS A 459 -11.34 0.54 12.72
C LYS A 459 -11.88 1.14 14.01
N ASP A 460 -12.91 0.54 14.61
CA ASP A 460 -13.57 1.10 15.79
C ASP A 460 -12.80 0.82 17.09
N THR A 461 -12.02 -0.26 17.10
CA THR A 461 -11.40 -0.79 18.32
C THR A 461 -9.91 -0.44 18.43
N LEU A 462 -9.14 -0.68 17.37
CA LEU A 462 -7.67 -0.63 17.38
C LEU A 462 -7.09 0.64 16.76
N PHE A 463 -7.81 1.30 15.85
CA PHE A 463 -7.30 2.47 15.12
C PHE A 463 -8.29 3.63 15.15
N LYS A 464 -8.28 4.48 16.19
CA LYS A 464 -9.17 5.67 16.29
C LYS A 464 -8.60 6.87 15.51
N GLY A 465 -9.46 7.71 14.93
CA GLY A 465 -9.12 8.92 14.16
C GLY A 465 -10.06 9.18 12.98
N SER A 466 -10.24 10.45 12.56
CA SER A 466 -10.89 10.81 11.29
C SER A 466 -10.01 10.34 10.12
N GLY A 467 -10.63 9.87 9.03
CA GLY A 467 -9.86 9.52 7.82
C GLY A 467 -9.46 10.79 7.10
N ASP A 468 -8.19 10.89 6.68
CA ASP A 468 -7.72 12.02 5.90
C ASP A 468 -8.59 12.20 4.63
N PRO A 469 -8.92 13.43 4.23
CA PRO A 469 -9.63 13.68 2.99
C PRO A 469 -8.90 12.99 1.82
N PHE A 470 -9.60 12.11 1.10
CA PHE A 470 -9.01 11.40 -0.03
C PHE A 470 -8.81 12.36 -1.20
N ILE A 471 -7.67 13.06 -1.20
CA ILE A 471 -7.22 13.91 -2.31
C ILE A 471 -6.25 13.08 -3.14
N MET A 472 -6.73 12.52 -4.24
CA MET A 472 -5.89 11.79 -5.18
C MET A 472 -5.78 12.57 -6.48
N GLU A 473 -4.56 13.01 -6.80
CA GLU A 473 -4.25 13.43 -8.15
C GLU A 473 -4.26 12.22 -9.07
N MET A 474 -5.07 12.27 -10.13
CA MET A 474 -5.05 11.23 -11.15
C MET A 474 -3.90 11.53 -12.11
N PRO A 475 -2.83 10.70 -12.15
CA PRO A 475 -1.77 10.86 -13.13
C PRO A 475 -2.33 10.65 -14.55
N SER A 476 -1.76 11.29 -15.56
CA SER A 476 -2.10 11.02 -16.96
C SER A 476 -1.73 9.58 -17.33
N TYR A 477 -2.47 8.95 -18.27
CA TYR A 477 -2.03 7.64 -18.79
C TYR A 477 -0.74 7.85 -19.57
N HIS A 478 0.22 6.99 -19.31
CA HIS A 478 1.42 6.87 -20.12
C HIS A 478 1.64 5.41 -20.50
N THR A 479 2.38 5.19 -21.58
CA THR A 479 2.77 3.85 -21.97
C THR A 479 3.83 3.33 -20.99
N PRO A 480 3.63 2.15 -20.37
CA PRO A 480 4.58 1.63 -19.42
C PRO A 480 5.90 1.32 -20.12
N THR A 481 7.01 1.71 -19.49
CA THR A 481 8.34 1.50 -20.08
C THR A 481 8.92 0.18 -19.59
N MET A 482 9.33 -0.70 -20.50
CA MET A 482 9.86 -2.03 -20.15
C MET A 482 11.06 -1.97 -19.18
N LYS A 483 11.82 -0.86 -19.21
CA LYS A 483 12.93 -0.61 -18.28
C LYS A 483 12.46 -0.40 -16.84
N THR A 484 11.41 0.39 -16.63
CA THR A 484 10.84 0.66 -15.30
C THR A 484 10.12 -0.57 -14.77
N VAL A 485 9.29 -1.19 -15.61
CA VAL A 485 8.61 -2.46 -15.30
C VAL A 485 9.62 -3.54 -14.92
N GLY A 486 10.67 -3.76 -15.73
CA GLY A 486 11.69 -4.77 -15.46
C GLY A 486 12.51 -4.51 -14.19
N ARG A 487 12.79 -3.23 -13.87
CA ARG A 487 13.45 -2.86 -12.61
C ARG A 487 12.57 -3.18 -11.41
N SER A 488 11.29 -2.80 -11.46
CA SER A 488 10.32 -3.06 -10.39
C SER A 488 10.19 -4.56 -10.12
N VAL A 489 9.98 -5.38 -11.18
CA VAL A 489 9.91 -6.84 -11.05
C VAL A 489 11.17 -7.41 -10.42
N ARG A 490 12.35 -6.96 -10.85
CA ARG A 490 13.63 -7.43 -10.31
C ARG A 490 13.78 -7.12 -8.82
N GLU A 491 13.42 -5.90 -8.41
CA GLU A 491 13.50 -5.47 -7.01
C GLU A 491 12.55 -6.30 -6.13
N GLU A 492 11.32 -6.52 -6.58
CA GLU A 492 10.32 -7.27 -5.83
C GLU A 492 10.65 -8.78 -5.74
N VAL A 493 11.07 -9.38 -6.85
CA VAL A 493 11.55 -10.77 -6.87
C VAL A 493 12.77 -10.94 -5.98
N GLY A 494 13.74 -10.01 -6.03
CA GLY A 494 14.91 -10.03 -5.17
C GLY A 494 14.56 -9.91 -3.69
N ASN A 495 13.62 -9.01 -3.36
CA ASN A 495 13.08 -8.87 -2.01
C ASN A 495 12.42 -10.17 -1.53
N TYR A 496 11.64 -10.85 -2.37
CA TYR A 496 11.03 -12.13 -2.02
C TYR A 496 12.08 -13.21 -1.72
N ILE A 497 13.08 -13.40 -2.60
CA ILE A 497 14.13 -14.42 -2.43
C ILE A 497 14.88 -14.22 -1.12
N VAL A 498 15.39 -13.01 -0.87
CA VAL A 498 16.23 -12.75 0.30
C VAL A 498 15.41 -12.74 1.59
N LYS A 499 14.23 -12.12 1.57
CA LYS A 499 13.46 -11.85 2.81
C LYS A 499 12.53 -12.99 3.19
N ALA A 500 11.82 -13.59 2.22
CA ALA A 500 10.94 -14.73 2.48
C ALA A 500 11.71 -16.05 2.40
N GLY A 501 12.62 -16.21 1.43
CA GLY A 501 13.36 -17.46 1.25
C GLY A 501 14.22 -17.86 2.45
N THR A 502 14.90 -16.90 3.09
CA THR A 502 15.71 -17.18 4.31
C THR A 502 14.86 -17.67 5.48
N VAL A 503 13.67 -17.08 5.66
CA VAL A 503 12.73 -17.47 6.72
C VAL A 503 12.12 -18.84 6.43
N ILE A 504 11.75 -19.10 5.17
CA ILE A 504 11.18 -20.39 4.77
C ILE A 504 12.22 -21.51 4.91
N LEU A 505 13.47 -21.28 4.49
CA LEU A 505 14.56 -22.24 4.68
C LEU A 505 14.79 -22.57 6.16
N ALA A 506 14.85 -21.55 7.02
CA ALA A 506 14.99 -21.78 8.46
C ALA A 506 13.80 -22.59 9.01
N ALA A 507 12.58 -22.27 8.57
CA ALA A 507 11.38 -22.99 8.96
C ALA A 507 11.35 -24.43 8.41
N SER A 508 11.85 -24.69 7.20
CA SER A 508 11.89 -26.05 6.61
C SER A 508 12.86 -26.95 7.36
N VAL A 509 14.03 -26.43 7.75
CA VAL A 509 15.02 -27.17 8.56
C VAL A 509 14.46 -27.50 9.94
N VAL A 510 13.82 -26.53 10.60
CA VAL A 510 13.16 -26.76 11.90
C VAL A 510 12.04 -27.78 11.76
N LEU A 511 11.20 -27.65 10.73
CA LEU A 511 10.10 -28.57 10.46
C LEU A 511 10.60 -29.99 10.18
N TRP A 512 11.64 -30.13 9.36
CA TRP A 512 12.29 -31.40 9.09
C TRP A 512 12.77 -32.07 10.38
N GLY A 513 13.42 -31.31 11.28
CA GLY A 513 13.87 -31.84 12.57
C GLY A 513 12.71 -32.30 13.45
N LEU A 514 11.61 -31.54 13.48
CA LEU A 514 10.40 -31.92 14.23
C LEU A 514 9.74 -33.18 13.66
N LEU A 515 9.75 -33.37 12.34
CA LEU A 515 9.07 -34.49 11.68
C LEU A 515 9.90 -35.79 11.64
N ASN A 516 11.22 -35.74 11.84
CA ASN A 516 12.09 -36.91 11.68
C ASN A 516 12.83 -37.33 12.97
N PHE A 517 12.69 -36.61 14.09
CA PHE A 517 13.38 -36.96 15.34
C PHE A 517 12.43 -37.14 16.51
N ASN A 518 12.87 -37.98 17.46
CA ASN A 518 12.36 -38.05 18.83
C ASN A 518 13.53 -38.07 19.84
N MET A 519 13.25 -38.29 21.13
CA MET A 519 14.29 -38.34 22.19
C MET A 519 15.29 -39.50 22.04
N HIS A 520 15.00 -40.51 21.23
CA HIS A 520 15.79 -41.72 21.03
C HIS A 520 16.56 -41.74 19.70
N GLY A 521 16.33 -40.77 18.81
CA GLY A 521 17.03 -40.66 17.53
C GLY A 521 16.11 -40.29 16.36
N MET A 522 16.55 -40.63 15.15
CA MET A 522 15.77 -40.44 13.92
C MET A 522 14.68 -41.52 13.85
N VAL A 523 13.45 -41.10 13.60
CA VAL A 523 12.25 -41.97 13.56
C VAL A 523 11.32 -41.56 12.44
N GLU A 524 10.40 -42.44 12.09
CA GLU A 524 9.31 -42.13 11.17
C GLU A 524 8.39 -41.05 11.72
N MET A 525 7.65 -40.38 10.82
CA MET A 525 6.81 -39.22 11.14
C MET A 525 5.80 -39.49 12.27
N VAL A 526 5.30 -40.72 12.40
CA VAL A 526 4.30 -41.13 13.40
C VAL A 526 4.83 -41.05 14.84
N ASP A 527 6.12 -41.32 15.06
CA ASP A 527 6.75 -41.31 16.39
C ASP A 527 7.58 -40.05 16.66
N SER A 528 7.53 -39.09 15.73
CA SER A 528 8.31 -37.85 15.77
C SER A 528 7.82 -36.85 16.83
N PHE A 529 8.66 -35.86 17.16
CA PHE A 529 8.26 -34.70 17.97
C PHE A 529 7.04 -33.98 17.35
N GLY A 530 6.95 -33.93 16.03
CA GLY A 530 5.83 -33.39 15.30
C GLY A 530 4.51 -34.10 15.65
N ALA A 531 4.50 -35.43 15.65
CA ALA A 531 3.32 -36.20 16.05
C ALA A 531 2.94 -35.94 17.52
N GLN A 532 3.91 -35.85 18.42
CA GLN A 532 3.66 -35.51 19.83
C GLN A 532 3.01 -34.13 20.00
N ILE A 533 3.52 -33.12 19.29
CA ILE A 533 2.93 -31.78 19.25
C ILE A 533 1.52 -31.84 18.65
N GLY A 534 1.32 -32.65 17.60
CA GLY A 534 0.02 -32.89 16.98
C GLY A 534 -0.99 -33.45 17.98
N HIS A 535 -0.61 -34.46 18.77
CA HIS A 535 -1.44 -35.02 19.84
C HIS A 535 -1.76 -34.00 20.93
N TRP A 536 -0.81 -33.14 21.29
CA TRP A 536 -1.00 -32.11 22.31
C TRP A 536 -1.97 -31.01 21.88
N ILE A 537 -1.97 -30.65 20.60
CA ILE A 537 -2.81 -29.58 20.05
C ILE A 537 -4.18 -30.11 19.58
N ALA A 538 -4.29 -31.41 19.26
CA ALA A 538 -5.52 -32.06 18.80
C ALA A 538 -6.81 -31.74 19.57
N PRO A 539 -6.80 -31.61 20.92
CA PRO A 539 -8.01 -31.24 21.66
C PRO A 539 -8.61 -29.89 21.25
N ILE A 540 -7.80 -28.94 20.77
CA ILE A 540 -8.27 -27.62 20.30
C ILE A 540 -9.14 -27.76 19.03
N PHE A 541 -8.88 -28.78 18.22
CA PHE A 541 -9.61 -29.07 16.98
C PHE A 541 -10.79 -30.02 17.14
N ALA A 542 -10.93 -30.68 18.31
CA ALA A 542 -12.03 -31.60 18.59
C ALA A 542 -13.43 -30.96 18.41
N PRO A 543 -13.69 -29.69 18.82
CA PRO A 543 -14.98 -29.04 18.59
C PRO A 543 -15.36 -28.83 17.12
N MET A 544 -14.40 -28.96 16.19
CA MET A 544 -14.60 -28.84 14.74
C MET A 544 -14.79 -30.20 14.04
N GLY A 545 -14.73 -31.30 14.78
CA GLY A 545 -14.92 -32.66 14.26
C GLY A 545 -13.67 -33.33 13.68
N PHE A 546 -12.48 -32.71 13.78
CA PHE A 546 -11.19 -33.28 13.32
C PHE A 546 -10.10 -33.18 14.41
N GLY A 547 -10.45 -33.51 15.65
CA GLY A 547 -9.54 -33.51 16.81
C GLY A 547 -8.53 -34.65 16.82
N ASN A 548 -7.98 -35.00 15.66
CA ASN A 548 -6.98 -36.05 15.49
C ASN A 548 -5.59 -35.44 15.25
N TRP A 549 -4.54 -36.17 15.65
CA TRP A 549 -3.17 -35.67 15.61
C TRP A 549 -2.68 -35.44 14.17
N GLN A 550 -3.17 -36.24 13.20
CA GLN A 550 -2.79 -36.13 11.79
C GLN A 550 -3.20 -34.77 11.20
N SER A 551 -4.46 -34.37 11.43
CA SER A 551 -4.99 -33.07 10.98
C SER A 551 -4.29 -31.92 11.70
N SER A 552 -4.03 -32.09 13.00
CA SER A 552 -3.36 -31.09 13.83
C SER A 552 -1.93 -30.84 13.37
N LEU A 553 -1.15 -31.91 13.15
CA LEU A 553 0.20 -31.85 12.62
C LEU A 553 0.23 -31.22 11.22
N SER A 554 -0.68 -31.64 10.34
CA SER A 554 -0.78 -31.10 8.97
C SER A 554 -1.08 -29.60 8.96
N LEU A 555 -1.95 -29.11 9.86
CA LEU A 555 -2.23 -27.68 9.98
C LEU A 555 -1.05 -26.88 10.53
N ILE A 556 -0.26 -27.47 11.45
CA ILE A 556 0.95 -26.84 12.00
C ILE A 556 2.02 -26.72 10.92
N THR A 557 2.27 -27.80 10.16
CA THR A 557 3.19 -27.75 9.02
C THR A 557 2.70 -26.75 7.97
N GLY A 558 1.38 -26.63 7.81
CA GLY A 558 0.70 -25.62 7.00
C GLY A 558 0.99 -24.16 7.35
N ILE A 559 1.46 -23.87 8.58
CA ILE A 559 1.93 -22.54 8.95
C ILE A 559 3.24 -22.24 8.21
N VAL A 560 4.11 -23.22 7.98
CA VAL A 560 5.35 -23.01 7.20
C VAL A 560 5.02 -22.76 5.73
N ALA A 561 4.29 -23.69 5.11
CA ALA A 561 3.86 -23.60 3.72
C ALA A 561 2.50 -24.29 3.54
N LYS A 562 1.55 -23.64 2.87
CA LYS A 562 0.15 -24.11 2.84
C LYS A 562 -0.01 -25.42 2.07
N GLU A 563 0.72 -25.64 0.99
CA GLU A 563 0.65 -26.89 0.23
C GLU A 563 1.13 -28.12 1.03
N THR A 564 1.96 -27.92 2.07
CA THR A 564 2.42 -29.04 2.93
C THR A 564 1.28 -29.73 3.67
N ILE A 565 0.12 -29.06 3.84
CA ILE A 565 -1.08 -29.68 4.40
C ILE A 565 -1.49 -30.88 3.53
N VAL A 566 -1.54 -30.67 2.21
CA VAL A 566 -1.92 -31.74 1.27
C VAL A 566 -0.85 -32.82 1.25
N ALA A 567 0.43 -32.45 1.17
CA ALA A 567 1.53 -33.41 1.17
C ALA A 567 1.52 -34.32 2.40
N ASN A 568 1.36 -33.74 3.60
CA ASN A 568 1.36 -34.50 4.85
C ASN A 568 0.09 -35.33 5.02
N ILE A 569 -1.09 -34.83 4.65
CA ILE A 569 -2.31 -35.63 4.64
C ILE A 569 -2.17 -36.82 3.70
N SER A 570 -1.58 -36.63 2.51
CA SER A 570 -1.34 -37.71 1.56
C SER A 570 -0.35 -38.76 2.07
N ILE A 571 0.70 -38.36 2.79
CA ILE A 571 1.67 -39.31 3.38
C ILE A 571 1.03 -40.05 4.57
N ILE A 572 0.45 -39.32 5.52
CA ILE A 572 -0.03 -39.88 6.80
C ILE A 572 -1.27 -40.78 6.62
N PHE A 573 -2.15 -40.45 5.67
CA PHE A 573 -3.30 -41.29 5.35
C PHE A 573 -3.04 -42.31 4.22
N GLY A 574 -1.77 -42.50 3.82
CA GLY A 574 -1.35 -43.57 2.90
C GLY A 574 -1.74 -43.39 1.44
N MET A 575 -2.02 -42.15 0.99
CA MET A 575 -2.39 -41.89 -0.42
C MET A 575 -1.20 -42.06 -1.38
N GLY A 576 0.04 -41.91 -0.93
CA GLY A 576 1.23 -42.01 -1.79
C GLY A 576 1.41 -43.40 -2.42
N GLU A 577 1.22 -44.47 -1.63
CA GLU A 577 1.27 -45.85 -2.10
C GLU A 577 -0.01 -46.23 -2.87
N ALA A 578 -1.17 -45.72 -2.45
CA ALA A 578 -2.45 -45.92 -3.13
C ALA A 578 -2.53 -45.22 -4.49
N ALA A 579 -1.89 -44.06 -4.70
CA ALA A 579 -1.82 -43.37 -5.99
C ALA A 579 -0.91 -44.11 -6.98
N GLY A 580 0.20 -44.70 -6.50
CA GLY A 580 1.04 -45.59 -7.29
C GLY A 580 0.31 -46.87 -7.72
N GLN A 581 -0.48 -47.47 -6.81
CA GLN A 581 -1.30 -48.65 -7.12
C GLN A 581 -2.54 -48.33 -7.98
N ALA A 582 -3.17 -47.16 -7.81
CA ALA A 582 -4.29 -46.72 -8.64
C ALA A 582 -3.85 -46.38 -10.07
N ALA A 583 -2.64 -45.85 -10.26
CA ALA A 583 -2.05 -45.66 -11.58
C ALA A 583 -1.74 -46.99 -12.30
N LEU A 584 -1.51 -48.08 -11.55
CA LEU A 584 -1.24 -49.42 -12.07
C LEU A 584 -2.51 -50.26 -12.30
N ASN A 585 -3.52 -50.15 -11.42
CA ASN A 585 -4.68 -51.04 -11.38
C ASN A 585 -6.03 -50.35 -11.71
N GLY A 586 -6.06 -49.03 -11.92
CA GLY A 586 -7.28 -48.27 -12.25
C GLY A 586 -8.30 -48.18 -11.12
N ASP A 587 -8.00 -48.73 -9.93
CA ASP A 587 -8.91 -48.78 -8.80
C ASP A 587 -8.59 -47.65 -7.82
N THR A 588 -9.33 -46.54 -7.95
CA THR A 588 -9.21 -45.35 -7.08
C THR A 588 -9.91 -45.53 -5.73
N SER A 589 -10.57 -46.66 -5.49
CA SER A 589 -11.40 -46.89 -4.30
C SER A 589 -10.60 -46.98 -2.99
N SER A 590 -9.36 -47.50 -3.02
CA SER A 590 -8.48 -47.58 -1.84
C SER A 590 -8.02 -46.20 -1.35
N MET A 591 -7.82 -45.25 -2.27
CA MET A 591 -7.37 -43.88 -2.01
C MET A 591 -8.41 -43.01 -1.27
N LEU A 592 -9.71 -43.30 -1.44
CA LEU A 592 -10.80 -42.57 -0.77
C LEU A 592 -11.09 -43.05 0.66
N THR A 593 -10.83 -44.32 0.98
CA THR A 593 -11.28 -44.92 2.25
C THR A 593 -10.59 -44.37 3.50
N GLY A 594 -9.29 -44.09 3.46
CA GLY A 594 -8.54 -43.60 4.63
C GLY A 594 -8.94 -42.19 5.09
N ILE A 595 -9.10 -41.26 4.16
CA ILE A 595 -9.49 -39.86 4.46
C ILE A 595 -10.98 -39.75 4.76
N GLN A 596 -11.84 -40.47 4.05
CA GLN A 596 -13.28 -40.49 4.33
C GLN A 596 -13.60 -41.16 5.68
N ALA A 597 -12.78 -42.13 6.13
CA ALA A 597 -12.89 -42.70 7.47
C ALA A 597 -12.44 -41.72 8.57
N ALA A 598 -11.45 -40.87 8.27
CA ALA A 598 -10.91 -39.90 9.24
C ALA A 598 -11.76 -38.63 9.38
N PHE A 599 -12.52 -38.24 8.35
CA PHE A 599 -13.32 -37.02 8.33
C PHE A 599 -14.80 -37.29 8.01
N PRO A 600 -15.71 -37.03 8.96
CA PRO A 600 -17.12 -36.80 8.63
C PRO A 600 -17.26 -35.64 7.64
N LEU A 601 -18.31 -35.67 6.79
CA LEU A 601 -18.57 -34.61 5.80
C LEU A 601 -18.59 -33.19 6.43
N ALA A 602 -19.21 -33.06 7.62
CA ALA A 602 -19.25 -31.80 8.36
C ALA A 602 -17.86 -31.36 8.85
N ALA A 603 -17.00 -32.30 9.24
CA ALA A 603 -15.62 -32.02 9.66
C ALA A 603 -14.75 -31.61 8.48
N ALA A 604 -14.92 -32.23 7.31
CA ALA A 604 -14.25 -31.82 6.07
C ALA A 604 -14.63 -30.38 5.67
N PHE A 605 -15.91 -30.00 5.80
CA PHE A 605 -16.35 -28.63 5.58
C PHE A 605 -15.73 -27.64 6.58
N ALA A 606 -15.70 -28.01 7.87
CA ALA A 606 -15.06 -27.20 8.90
C ALA A 606 -13.55 -27.07 8.68
N PHE A 607 -12.88 -28.14 8.22
CA PHE A 607 -11.47 -28.15 7.89
C PHE A 607 -11.15 -27.19 6.73
N LEU A 608 -12.00 -27.14 5.71
CA LEU A 608 -11.90 -26.18 4.60
C LEU A 608 -12.05 -24.73 5.08
N ILE A 609 -13.05 -24.43 5.91
CA ILE A 609 -13.24 -23.10 6.50
C ILE A 609 -12.04 -22.71 7.38
N PHE A 610 -11.55 -23.65 8.20
CA PHE A 610 -10.38 -23.41 9.04
C PHE A 610 -9.16 -23.12 8.18
N SER A 611 -8.88 -23.96 7.18
CA SER A 611 -7.76 -23.82 6.25
C SER A 611 -7.79 -22.51 5.45
N LEU A 612 -8.99 -21.99 5.18
CA LEU A 612 -9.22 -20.68 4.56
C LEU A 612 -8.83 -19.53 5.50
N LEU A 613 -9.24 -19.54 6.77
CA LEU A 613 -9.18 -18.34 7.63
C LEU A 613 -8.01 -18.33 8.61
N TYR A 614 -7.38 -19.48 8.88
CA TYR A 614 -6.37 -19.59 9.94
C TYR A 614 -5.07 -18.87 9.61
N THR A 615 -4.21 -18.81 10.63
CA THR A 615 -2.88 -18.20 10.68
C THR A 615 -2.18 -18.18 9.31
N PRO A 616 -1.76 -17.00 8.80
CA PRO A 616 -1.04 -16.92 7.54
C PRO A 616 0.32 -17.61 7.62
N CYS A 617 0.97 -17.84 6.47
CA CYS A 617 2.25 -18.56 6.47
C CYS A 617 3.35 -17.79 7.22
N VAL A 618 4.39 -18.50 7.70
CA VAL A 618 5.52 -17.91 8.43
C VAL A 618 6.16 -16.77 7.63
N ALA A 619 6.26 -16.91 6.31
CA ALA A 619 6.75 -15.85 5.44
C ALA A 619 5.93 -14.56 5.57
N THR A 620 4.60 -14.67 5.57
CA THR A 620 3.69 -13.52 5.73
C THR A 620 3.82 -12.92 7.13
N LEU A 621 3.87 -13.75 8.18
CA LEU A 621 4.07 -13.27 9.56
C LEU A 621 5.41 -12.53 9.73
N ALA A 622 6.47 -13.03 9.13
CA ALA A 622 7.79 -12.39 9.14
C ALA A 622 7.78 -11.04 8.40
N VAL A 623 7.05 -10.94 7.29
CA VAL A 623 6.85 -9.67 6.58
C VAL A 623 6.01 -8.70 7.43
N ILE A 624 4.92 -9.15 8.06
CA ILE A 624 4.10 -8.32 8.96
C ILE A 624 4.97 -7.75 10.10
N LYS A 625 5.79 -8.60 10.75
CA LYS A 625 6.75 -8.15 11.78
C LYS A 625 7.68 -7.07 11.24
N ARG A 626 8.21 -7.26 10.03
CA ARG A 626 9.17 -6.34 9.42
C ARG A 626 8.54 -5.00 9.08
N GLU A 627 7.37 -5.03 8.46
CA GLU A 627 6.65 -3.84 8.02
C GLU A 627 6.11 -3.01 9.19
N THR A 628 5.63 -3.68 10.25
CA THR A 628 5.18 -3.04 11.49
C THR A 628 6.31 -2.76 12.49
N LYS A 629 7.52 -3.25 12.22
CA LYS A 629 8.70 -3.23 13.11
C LYS A 629 8.42 -3.76 14.53
N SER A 630 7.43 -4.65 14.70
CA SER A 630 6.95 -5.07 16.01
C SER A 630 6.54 -6.54 16.05
N TRP A 631 7.07 -7.27 17.03
CA TRP A 631 6.65 -8.64 17.32
C TRP A 631 5.22 -8.73 17.85
N ARG A 632 4.74 -7.68 18.54
CA ARG A 632 3.38 -7.64 19.09
C ARG A 632 2.35 -7.77 17.97
N TRP A 633 2.54 -7.07 16.86
CA TRP A 633 1.64 -7.12 15.71
C TRP A 633 1.70 -8.45 14.95
N MET A 634 2.88 -9.08 14.89
CA MET A 634 3.02 -10.44 14.33
C MET A 634 2.22 -11.47 15.14
N PHE A 635 2.39 -11.50 16.47
CA PHE A 635 1.68 -12.44 17.34
C PHE A 635 0.19 -12.12 17.41
N PHE A 636 -0.18 -10.84 17.42
CA PHE A 636 -1.57 -10.43 17.28
C PHE A 636 -2.16 -10.99 15.98
N SER A 637 -1.47 -10.80 14.83
CA SER A 637 -1.91 -11.34 13.54
C SER A 637 -2.11 -12.85 13.54
N ALA A 638 -1.16 -13.59 14.09
CA ALA A 638 -1.28 -15.04 14.20
C ALA A 638 -2.44 -15.47 15.11
N SER A 639 -2.62 -14.81 16.25
CA SER A 639 -3.61 -15.20 17.26
C SER A 639 -5.05 -14.84 16.87
N TYR A 640 -5.30 -13.63 16.35
CA TYR A 640 -6.67 -13.27 15.97
C TYR A 640 -7.14 -14.03 14.73
N THR A 641 -6.27 -14.26 13.73
CA THR A 641 -6.67 -15.05 12.54
C THR A 641 -7.00 -16.49 12.94
N PHE A 642 -6.20 -17.08 13.84
CA PHE A 642 -6.52 -18.38 14.44
C PHE A 642 -7.85 -18.37 15.18
N ALA A 643 -8.11 -17.38 16.04
CA ALA A 643 -9.36 -17.29 16.79
C ALA A 643 -10.59 -17.13 15.88
N VAL A 644 -10.49 -16.28 14.85
CA VAL A 644 -11.54 -16.10 13.84
C VAL A 644 -11.79 -17.40 13.09
N ALA A 645 -10.73 -18.07 12.63
CA ALA A 645 -10.85 -19.35 11.94
C ALA A 645 -11.49 -20.42 12.83
N TRP A 646 -11.11 -20.47 14.11
CA TRP A 646 -11.67 -21.39 15.09
C TRP A 646 -13.17 -21.17 15.28
N ILE A 647 -13.61 -19.91 15.47
CA ILE A 647 -15.03 -19.56 15.62
C ILE A 647 -15.83 -19.96 14.37
N TYR A 648 -15.35 -19.61 13.17
CA TYR A 648 -16.03 -19.92 11.91
C TYR A 648 -16.05 -21.43 11.61
N ALA A 649 -15.00 -22.17 11.94
CA ALA A 649 -14.94 -23.61 11.75
C ALA A 649 -15.85 -24.35 12.74
N VAL A 650 -15.89 -23.95 14.01
CA VAL A 650 -16.79 -24.55 15.01
C VAL A 650 -18.26 -24.29 14.68
N THR A 651 -18.59 -23.05 14.31
CA THR A 651 -19.95 -22.70 13.87
C THR A 651 -20.32 -23.43 12.58
N GLY A 652 -19.39 -23.51 11.61
CA GLY A 652 -19.58 -24.27 10.38
C GLY A 652 -19.80 -25.76 10.63
N TYR A 653 -19.06 -26.38 11.54
CA TYR A 653 -19.24 -27.77 11.95
C TYR A 653 -20.61 -27.99 12.63
N ALA A 654 -20.97 -27.14 13.59
CA ALA A 654 -22.24 -27.22 14.32
C ALA A 654 -23.46 -27.03 13.42
N LEU A 655 -23.34 -26.19 12.38
CA LEU A 655 -24.39 -26.02 11.37
C LEU A 655 -24.43 -27.23 10.42
N ALA A 656 -23.28 -27.66 9.89
CA ALA A 656 -23.20 -28.76 8.92
C ALA A 656 -23.53 -30.14 9.51
N SER A 657 -23.44 -30.30 10.83
CA SER A 657 -23.90 -31.51 11.53
C SER A 657 -25.41 -31.53 11.75
N ARG A 658 -26.09 -30.37 11.74
CA ARG A 658 -27.55 -30.25 11.94
C ARG A 658 -28.32 -30.03 10.65
N PHE A 659 -27.71 -29.39 9.67
CA PHE A 659 -28.27 -29.04 8.38
C PHE A 659 -27.35 -29.51 7.24
N SER A 660 -27.84 -29.49 6.01
CA SER A 660 -26.98 -29.76 4.86
C SER A 660 -25.86 -28.72 4.75
N VAL A 661 -24.72 -29.12 4.17
CA VAL A 661 -23.56 -28.24 3.98
C VAL A 661 -23.93 -26.97 3.18
N GLY A 662 -24.84 -27.10 2.20
CA GLY A 662 -25.32 -25.96 1.41
C GLY A 662 -26.08 -24.93 2.25
N ILE A 663 -27.00 -25.37 3.12
CA ILE A 663 -27.75 -24.48 4.03
C ILE A 663 -26.80 -23.84 5.04
N SER A 664 -25.84 -24.62 5.54
CA SER A 664 -24.85 -24.18 6.52
C SER A 664 -23.93 -23.10 5.95
N GLY A 665 -23.43 -23.28 4.73
CA GLY A 665 -22.65 -22.26 4.03
C GLY A 665 -23.44 -20.97 3.79
N PHE A 666 -24.69 -21.09 3.33
CA PHE A 666 -25.57 -19.93 3.14
C PHE A 666 -25.81 -19.18 4.46
N ALA A 667 -26.12 -19.89 5.54
CA ALA A 667 -26.34 -19.30 6.87
C ALA A 667 -25.11 -18.54 7.39
N LEU A 668 -23.91 -19.09 7.21
CA LEU A 668 -22.66 -18.40 7.58
C LEU A 668 -22.45 -17.10 6.78
N ALA A 669 -22.68 -17.15 5.46
CA ALA A 669 -22.54 -15.98 4.60
C ALA A 669 -23.54 -14.88 4.97
N VAL A 670 -24.81 -15.24 5.16
CA VAL A 670 -25.88 -14.31 5.58
C VAL A 670 -25.62 -13.74 6.98
N GLY A 671 -25.23 -14.58 7.94
CA GLY A 671 -24.87 -14.12 9.28
C GLY A 671 -23.71 -13.12 9.26
N THR A 672 -22.68 -13.38 8.46
CA THR A 672 -21.54 -12.47 8.30
C THR A 672 -21.96 -11.15 7.65
N MET A 673 -22.78 -11.19 6.59
CA MET A 673 -23.33 -9.98 5.97
C MET A 673 -24.20 -9.17 6.94
N GLY A 674 -25.01 -9.84 7.76
CA GLY A 674 -25.82 -9.20 8.80
C GLY A 674 -24.98 -8.47 9.84
N LEU A 675 -23.88 -9.07 10.30
CA LEU A 675 -22.93 -8.42 11.22
C LEU A 675 -22.28 -7.17 10.61
N ILE A 676 -21.89 -7.25 9.33
CA ILE A 676 -21.36 -6.08 8.59
C ILE A 676 -22.41 -4.98 8.49
N GLY A 677 -23.67 -5.34 8.17
CA GLY A 677 -24.78 -4.39 8.07
C GLY A 677 -25.09 -3.71 9.40
N LEU A 678 -25.16 -4.46 10.50
CA LEU A 678 -25.39 -3.92 11.84
C LEU A 678 -24.31 -2.91 12.25
N ARG A 679 -23.03 -3.25 12.00
CA ARG A 679 -21.88 -2.38 12.28
C ARG A 679 -21.91 -1.10 11.46
N THR A 680 -22.14 -1.21 10.15
CA THR A 680 -22.17 -0.03 9.27
C THR A 680 -23.37 0.88 9.56
N HIS A 681 -24.52 0.32 9.93
CA HIS A 681 -25.70 1.10 10.34
C HIS A 681 -25.53 1.78 11.71
N GLN A 682 -24.95 1.11 12.70
CA GLN A 682 -24.64 1.74 14.00
C GLN A 682 -23.73 2.95 13.83
N LYS A 683 -22.80 2.88 12.89
CA LYS A 683 -21.88 3.96 12.57
C LYS A 683 -22.56 5.17 11.92
N SER A 684 -23.37 4.95 10.86
CA SER A 684 -24.12 6.03 10.20
C SER A 684 -24.96 6.82 11.20
N ARG A 685 -25.61 6.11 12.13
CA ARG A 685 -26.46 6.72 13.16
C ARG A 685 -25.65 7.49 14.21
N LYS A 686 -24.41 7.09 14.48
CA LYS A 686 -23.52 7.80 15.42
C LYS A 686 -22.95 9.06 14.78
N GLU A 687 -22.57 9.01 13.51
CA GLU A 687 -22.13 10.17 12.73
C GLU A 687 -23.28 11.19 12.54
N GLU A 688 -24.53 10.74 12.30
CA GLU A 688 -25.72 11.62 12.29
C GLU A 688 -26.00 12.26 13.66
N PHE A 689 -25.86 11.51 14.76
CA PHE A 689 -26.11 12.03 16.12
C PHE A 689 -25.05 13.05 16.57
N GLU A 690 -23.79 12.86 16.16
CA GLU A 690 -22.71 13.82 16.42
C GLU A 690 -22.90 15.09 15.57
N TRP A 691 -23.49 14.99 14.37
CA TRP A 691 -23.81 16.13 13.50
C TRP A 691 -25.07 16.91 13.94
N GLU A 692 -26.04 16.26 14.58
CA GLU A 692 -27.21 16.93 15.17
C GLU A 692 -26.90 17.62 16.51
N GLN A 693 -25.77 17.28 17.15
CA GLN A 693 -25.32 17.89 18.41
C GLN A 693 -24.26 18.98 18.23
N SER A 694 -23.58 19.03 17.08
CA SER A 694 -22.69 20.13 16.65
C SER A 694 -23.47 21.20 15.89
#